data_AF-A0A7C5CP14-F1
#
_entry.id   AF-A0A7C5CP14-F1
#
_cell.length_a   1.000
_cell.length_b   1.000
_cell.length_c   1.000
_cell.angle_alpha   90.00
_cell.angle_beta   90.00
_cell.angle_gamma   90.00
#
_symmetry.space_group_name_H-M   'P 1'
#
loop_
_entity.id
_entity.type
_entity.pdbx_description
1 polymer ?
#
loop_
_entity_poly.entity_id
_entity_poly.type
_entity_poly.pdbx_seq_one_letter_code
_entity_poly.pdbx_strand_id
1 'polypeptide(L)'
;MGAAIGTNGGFRVRLQEWDYLDGAHTTEDIIYVVAERGLHYLLMSDGSLVQFEAGKGLTDATNTKGGGWYASVALSGFPSTPVVFAGVSTHNETEDETTTSNGTRVVTPRIRSVSAWGFDVTMQEQEANAALSHVQEEIHFVAIEPVVGDTALGNTPLEVGVTPDVVTHSWYTLDFSTPFPDKPLFGAVMQTADGSDTANVRFANAVHSETQVDIQIDEEQSGDSETWHTSEAVGYIAVPDSGDWAIRIGLTEEPTGIIQDNAGGMRFGLTVYNYDHTRSPTRIYTGNRMDGGTFYPCYPDVSLPTASRSNYDICLETHVKSPLENIIRVIEEHPLIWGVTPIAETLYDIYGYVAQKDNNRNGHVYWYDNGTEKDYPGLYPTYKIDNAWDPYYYDEYSAKLPCVKTFVLHFNDGEPYKDWDTGYDNWGNTHVHPSIPGNPDGDGKTGMNEMLDDMAHYIRSNDCRGDLAEHQEIISYYVYAALGEGEINNTSTRRMREAAANGGFVDVDGDHLPDPSHPADFISYYQTALNGGSCEVNEWDDNGDCNPDTFYLANNGYELVTELTAAFQSILRRASSGGAASVISAAANGEGAIYQAIFQTTLVDGAYSVAWTGDVNGLFVDDGGNMREDDGDKVLEDAASDPYVDMCYNVAEKSVRIKTSTSEADRPTAADVELCSTTLFDRGLLDLNYLWSAGDYLAGLTDAQVELQRPYSSTSPGRYIITAIDSVGGNGLIDGGSEVVDFLPATFPDTLAGLLGAADATEAEAIVRWIRGVDVPGMRSRQISGNRTWRLGDVIYSTPTTVARPSEAFDLLYDDSSYRIFLDQYKHRRHMVYAGANDGMLHAFNAGWYDSVNHRFLNAPPGGTDYELGAELWAYIPYNLLGHLKYLTDPTYGKATGNHV
;
A
#
# COMPACT_ATOMS: atom_id res chain seq x y z
N MET A 1 -30.89 10.82 -24.28
CA MET A 1 -29.85 10.69 -23.23
C MET A 1 -29.70 9.22 -22.89
N GLY A 2 -28.47 8.70 -22.80
CA GLY A 2 -28.21 7.30 -22.41
C GLY A 2 -27.67 7.20 -20.98
N ALA A 3 -28.07 6.15 -20.27
CA ALA A 3 -27.47 5.74 -19.00
C ALA A 3 -26.57 4.52 -19.23
N ALA A 4 -25.37 4.52 -18.64
CA ALA A 4 -24.46 3.37 -18.68
C ALA A 4 -23.75 3.19 -17.33
N ILE A 5 -23.54 1.95 -16.96
CA ILE A 5 -22.66 1.55 -15.86
C ILE A 5 -21.28 1.30 -16.45
N GLY A 6 -20.31 2.12 -16.08
CA GLY A 6 -18.92 1.92 -16.47
C GLY A 6 -18.37 0.63 -15.88
N THR A 7 -17.61 -0.13 -16.67
CA THR A 7 -16.63 -1.05 -16.07
C THR A 7 -15.35 -0.26 -15.80
N ASN A 8 -14.51 -0.80 -14.91
CA ASN A 8 -13.19 -0.29 -14.53
C ASN A 8 -12.20 0.05 -15.68
N GLY A 9 -12.60 -0.13 -16.97
CA GLY A 9 -11.80 0.19 -18.16
C GLY A 9 -12.49 1.03 -19.24
N GLY A 10 -13.66 1.63 -18.96
CA GLY A 10 -14.40 2.52 -19.88
C GLY A 10 -15.68 1.93 -20.46
N PHE A 11 -16.34 2.66 -21.37
CA PHE A 11 -17.55 2.21 -22.07
C PHE A 11 -17.52 2.61 -23.55
N ARG A 12 -18.31 1.93 -24.38
CA ARG A 12 -18.47 2.26 -25.81
C ARG A 12 -19.82 2.94 -26.01
N VAL A 13 -19.83 3.96 -26.87
CA VAL A 13 -21.06 4.62 -27.32
C VAL A 13 -21.42 4.09 -28.70
N ARG A 14 -22.70 3.77 -28.90
CA ARG A 14 -23.26 3.50 -30.22
C ARG A 14 -24.40 4.48 -30.46
N LEU A 15 -24.34 5.17 -31.59
CA LEU A 15 -25.47 5.92 -32.12
C LEU A 15 -26.29 5.00 -33.02
N GLN A 16 -27.61 5.02 -32.87
CA GLN A 16 -28.53 4.26 -33.70
C GLN A 16 -29.66 5.20 -34.14
N GLU A 17 -30.06 5.09 -35.40
CA GLU A 17 -31.23 5.78 -35.98
C GLU A 17 -32.29 4.75 -36.35
N TRP A 18 -33.55 5.18 -36.48
CA TRP A 18 -34.61 4.28 -36.95
C TRP A 18 -34.32 3.77 -38.35
N ASP A 19 -34.62 2.51 -38.66
CA ASP A 19 -34.19 1.84 -39.90
C ASP A 19 -34.66 2.55 -41.19
N TYR A 20 -35.77 3.29 -41.14
CA TYR A 20 -36.31 4.06 -42.26
C TYR A 20 -35.64 5.43 -42.47
N LEU A 21 -34.86 5.89 -41.49
CA LEU A 21 -33.97 7.02 -41.59
C LEU A 21 -32.60 6.43 -41.91
N ASP A 22 -32.18 6.52 -43.17
CA ASP A 22 -30.90 5.96 -43.66
C ASP A 22 -30.01 7.07 -44.27
N GLY A 23 -30.16 8.28 -43.73
CA GLY A 23 -29.59 9.50 -44.26
C GLY A 23 -28.13 9.74 -43.87
N ALA A 24 -27.59 10.88 -44.29
CA ALA A 24 -26.29 11.34 -43.80
C ALA A 24 -26.46 12.19 -42.53
N HIS A 25 -25.75 11.83 -41.47
CA HIS A 25 -25.69 12.62 -40.24
C HIS A 25 -24.67 13.76 -40.33
N THR A 26 -24.94 14.86 -39.61
CA THR A 26 -23.96 15.92 -39.32
C THR A 26 -23.19 15.58 -38.04
N THR A 27 -22.26 16.42 -37.60
CA THR A 27 -21.69 16.31 -36.25
C THR A 27 -22.78 16.48 -35.20
N GLU A 28 -22.84 15.54 -34.26
CA GLU A 28 -23.81 15.50 -33.15
C GLU A 28 -23.06 15.43 -31.82
N ASP A 29 -23.56 16.18 -30.84
CA ASP A 29 -23.06 16.14 -29.46
C ASP A 29 -23.86 15.12 -28.66
N ILE A 30 -23.17 14.23 -27.94
CA ILE A 30 -23.79 13.17 -27.14
C ILE A 30 -23.61 13.47 -25.66
N ILE A 31 -24.73 13.48 -24.93
CA ILE A 31 -24.75 13.63 -23.48
C ILE A 31 -25.10 12.27 -22.86
N TYR A 32 -24.23 11.82 -21.96
CA TYR A 32 -24.37 10.58 -21.20
C TYR A 32 -24.19 10.83 -19.71
N VAL A 33 -24.81 9.99 -18.88
CA VAL A 33 -24.51 9.92 -17.44
C VAL A 33 -23.98 8.54 -17.13
N VAL A 34 -22.85 8.52 -16.43
CA VAL A 34 -22.20 7.31 -15.94
C VAL A 34 -22.24 7.36 -14.42
N ALA A 35 -22.69 6.27 -13.82
CA ALA A 35 -22.69 6.09 -12.39
C ALA A 35 -22.26 4.66 -12.07
N GLU A 36 -21.52 4.50 -10.98
CA GLU A 36 -21.20 3.17 -10.45
C GLU A 36 -22.49 2.50 -9.96
N ARG A 37 -22.61 1.19 -10.18
CA ARG A 37 -23.78 0.43 -9.70
C ARG A 37 -23.91 0.53 -8.17
N GLY A 38 -25.09 0.90 -7.70
CA GLY A 38 -25.38 0.94 -6.27
C GLY A 38 -26.18 2.17 -5.88
N LEU A 39 -26.36 2.32 -4.57
CA LEU A 39 -26.99 3.47 -3.94
C LEU A 39 -25.91 4.45 -3.49
N HIS A 40 -26.04 5.71 -3.88
CA HIS A 40 -25.07 6.78 -3.65
C HIS A 40 -25.76 8.02 -3.06
N TYR A 41 -24.98 8.82 -2.34
CA TYR A 41 -25.43 10.09 -1.76
C TYR A 41 -24.45 11.19 -2.16
N LEU A 42 -24.96 12.29 -2.70
CA LEU A 42 -24.17 13.47 -3.01
C LEU A 42 -24.47 14.58 -2.01
N LEU A 43 -23.41 15.16 -1.43
CA LEU A 43 -23.51 16.33 -0.56
C LEU A 43 -23.59 17.61 -1.39
N MET A 44 -24.68 18.35 -1.22
CA MET A 44 -24.90 19.65 -1.85
C MET A 44 -24.26 20.78 -1.03
N SER A 45 -24.02 21.93 -1.66
CA SER A 45 -23.42 23.11 -1.01
C SER A 45 -24.25 23.70 0.13
N ASP A 46 -25.56 23.42 0.15
CA ASP A 46 -26.47 23.81 1.24
C ASP A 46 -26.46 22.82 2.42
N GLY A 47 -25.67 21.74 2.33
CA GLY A 47 -25.56 20.68 3.33
C GLY A 47 -26.61 19.57 3.20
N SER A 48 -27.50 19.62 2.21
CA SER A 48 -28.44 18.54 1.92
C SER A 48 -27.75 17.35 1.24
N LEU A 49 -28.29 16.15 1.46
CA LEU A 49 -27.86 14.93 0.77
C LEU A 49 -28.89 14.59 -0.30
N VAL A 50 -28.44 14.41 -1.54
CA VAL A 50 -29.28 13.98 -2.66
C VAL A 50 -28.98 12.52 -2.96
N GLN A 51 -30.02 11.71 -3.04
CA GLN A 51 -29.89 10.28 -3.31
C GLN A 51 -29.83 9.97 -4.81
N PHE A 52 -28.96 9.04 -5.21
CA PHE A 52 -28.84 8.51 -6.56
C PHE A 52 -28.75 6.98 -6.50
N GLU A 53 -29.40 6.27 -7.42
CA GLU A 53 -29.31 4.82 -7.51
C GLU A 53 -29.09 4.40 -8.96
N ALA A 54 -28.00 3.68 -9.21
CA ALA A 54 -27.69 3.15 -10.52
C ALA A 54 -27.75 1.63 -10.53
N GLY A 55 -28.39 1.07 -11.55
CA GLY A 55 -28.62 -0.36 -11.66
C GLY A 55 -28.76 -0.83 -13.10
N LYS A 56 -28.85 -2.15 -13.26
CA LYS A 56 -29.04 -2.79 -14.55
C LYS A 56 -29.98 -3.97 -14.45
N GLY A 57 -30.64 -4.28 -15.55
CA GLY A 57 -31.52 -5.43 -15.69
C GLY A 57 -31.51 -5.96 -17.11
N LEU A 58 -31.85 -7.23 -17.27
CA LEU A 58 -32.09 -7.83 -18.58
C LEU A 58 -33.59 -7.80 -18.87
N THR A 59 -33.98 -7.40 -20.08
CA THR A 59 -35.38 -7.41 -20.51
C THR A 59 -35.52 -7.70 -21.99
N ASP A 60 -36.52 -8.50 -22.33
CA ASP A 60 -37.08 -8.69 -23.68
C ASP A 60 -38.48 -8.04 -23.79
N ALA A 61 -38.83 -7.18 -22.82
CA ALA A 61 -40.05 -6.39 -22.87
C ALA A 61 -39.97 -5.41 -24.04
N THR A 62 -40.80 -5.65 -25.05
CA THR A 62 -40.90 -4.81 -26.25
C THR A 62 -42.32 -4.29 -26.40
N ASN A 63 -42.44 -3.05 -26.85
CA ASN A 63 -43.70 -2.40 -27.15
C ASN A 63 -43.63 -1.72 -28.52
N THR A 64 -44.65 -1.93 -29.36
CA THR A 64 -44.90 -1.08 -30.54
C THR A 64 -46.36 -0.65 -30.54
N LYS A 65 -46.61 0.64 -30.81
CA LYS A 65 -47.96 1.23 -30.92
C LYS A 65 -48.91 0.87 -29.76
N GLY A 66 -48.39 0.87 -28.53
CA GLY A 66 -49.11 0.58 -27.29
C GLY A 66 -49.40 -0.90 -27.02
N GLY A 67 -48.92 -1.82 -27.86
CA GLY A 67 -48.99 -3.27 -27.65
C GLY A 67 -47.69 -3.78 -27.04
N GLY A 68 -47.76 -4.49 -25.91
CA GLY A 68 -46.56 -5.04 -25.23
C GLY A 68 -46.75 -5.20 -23.73
N TRP A 69 -45.66 -5.46 -23.02
CA TRP A 69 -45.61 -5.49 -21.55
C TRP A 69 -44.40 -4.68 -21.06
N TYR A 70 -44.39 -4.33 -19.78
CA TYR A 70 -43.27 -3.60 -19.16
C TYR A 70 -42.64 -4.48 -18.07
N ALA A 71 -41.32 -4.46 -18.00
CA ALA A 71 -40.57 -5.05 -16.90
C ALA A 71 -40.53 -4.07 -15.72
N SER A 72 -40.88 -4.54 -14.53
CA SER A 72 -40.77 -3.73 -13.31
C SER A 72 -39.36 -3.80 -12.74
N VAL A 73 -38.81 -2.63 -12.41
CA VAL A 73 -37.50 -2.45 -11.78
C VAL A 73 -37.73 -1.91 -10.37
N ALA A 74 -37.15 -2.58 -9.37
CA ALA A 74 -37.20 -2.15 -7.98
C ALA A 74 -36.06 -1.16 -7.69
N LEU A 75 -36.36 -0.13 -6.89
CA LEU A 75 -35.40 0.81 -6.32
C LEU A 75 -35.26 0.58 -4.81
N SER A 76 -34.15 1.03 -4.25
CA SER A 76 -33.80 0.89 -2.83
C SER A 76 -34.67 1.75 -1.90
N GLY A 77 -35.42 2.71 -2.45
CA GLY A 77 -36.35 3.57 -1.71
C GLY A 77 -35.85 5.02 -1.65
N PHE A 78 -36.56 5.94 -2.28
CA PHE A 78 -36.22 7.37 -2.29
C PHE A 78 -37.10 8.20 -1.35
N PRO A 79 -36.61 9.35 -0.82
CA PRO A 79 -37.40 10.27 -0.01
C PRO A 79 -38.57 10.90 -0.78
N SER A 80 -38.41 11.06 -2.09
CA SER A 80 -39.41 11.59 -3.03
C SER A 80 -39.40 10.78 -4.33
N THR A 81 -40.34 11.00 -5.25
CA THR A 81 -40.34 10.31 -6.55
C THR A 81 -39.09 10.72 -7.35
N PRO A 82 -38.20 9.78 -7.70
CA PRO A 82 -36.98 10.11 -8.44
C PRO A 82 -37.26 10.40 -9.91
N VAL A 83 -36.30 11.04 -10.57
CA VAL A 83 -36.20 11.15 -12.03
C VAL A 83 -35.36 9.97 -12.53
N VAL A 84 -35.92 9.17 -13.43
CA VAL A 84 -35.25 7.96 -13.93
C VAL A 84 -34.74 8.17 -15.35
N PHE A 85 -33.47 7.92 -15.57
CA PHE A 85 -32.83 7.87 -16.88
C PHE A 85 -32.45 6.42 -17.19
N ALA A 86 -32.94 5.87 -18.30
CA ALA A 86 -32.59 4.53 -18.74
C ALA A 86 -31.94 4.54 -20.13
N GLY A 87 -31.08 3.57 -20.39
CA GLY A 87 -30.40 3.36 -21.66
C GLY A 87 -30.32 1.87 -22.00
N VAL A 88 -30.39 1.54 -23.29
CA VAL A 88 -30.09 0.19 -23.78
C VAL A 88 -28.57 0.09 -23.94
N SER A 89 -27.96 -0.91 -23.30
CA SER A 89 -26.50 -1.01 -23.17
C SER A 89 -25.90 -2.19 -23.93
N THR A 90 -26.73 -3.10 -24.43
CA THR A 90 -26.31 -4.18 -25.32
C THR A 90 -27.03 -4.10 -26.66
N HIS A 91 -26.49 -4.84 -27.62
CA HIS A 91 -27.14 -5.07 -28.91
C HIS A 91 -26.96 -6.53 -29.29
N ASN A 92 -27.95 -7.33 -28.95
CA ASN A 92 -27.92 -8.77 -29.06
C ASN A 92 -28.62 -9.28 -30.32
N GLU A 93 -29.38 -8.44 -31.02
CA GLU A 93 -29.99 -8.82 -32.29
C GLU A 93 -28.93 -8.85 -33.40
N THR A 94 -28.73 -10.01 -34.02
CA THR A 94 -27.76 -10.19 -35.11
C THR A 94 -28.40 -9.91 -36.46
N GLU A 95 -27.67 -9.23 -37.34
CA GLU A 95 -28.03 -9.01 -38.75
C GLU A 95 -28.17 -10.36 -39.49
N ASP A 96 -29.34 -10.65 -40.06
CA ASP A 96 -29.50 -11.77 -41.00
C ASP A 96 -29.20 -11.27 -42.42
N GLU A 97 -27.95 -11.45 -42.86
CA GLU A 97 -27.45 -11.09 -44.21
C GLU A 97 -28.26 -11.73 -45.38
N THR A 98 -29.17 -12.67 -45.12
CA THR A 98 -29.89 -13.41 -46.16
C THR A 98 -31.30 -12.89 -46.47
N THR A 99 -31.81 -11.92 -45.70
CA THR A 99 -33.13 -11.32 -45.96
C THR A 99 -33.03 -9.80 -46.05
N THR A 100 -33.37 -9.24 -47.21
CA THR A 100 -33.40 -7.79 -47.49
C THR A 100 -34.54 -7.05 -46.76
N SER A 101 -34.95 -7.52 -45.57
CA SER A 101 -36.10 -6.98 -44.85
C SER A 101 -36.06 -7.17 -43.33
N ASN A 102 -34.93 -7.54 -42.72
CA ASN A 102 -34.74 -7.46 -41.27
C ASN A 102 -33.30 -6.99 -40.99
N GLY A 103 -33.08 -5.68 -41.13
CA GLY A 103 -31.90 -5.05 -40.54
C GLY A 103 -31.93 -5.14 -39.02
N THR A 104 -30.80 -4.87 -38.37
CA THR A 104 -30.70 -4.72 -36.90
C THR A 104 -31.80 -3.78 -36.41
N ARG A 105 -32.73 -4.23 -35.57
CA ARG A 105 -33.84 -3.37 -35.12
C ARG A 105 -33.36 -2.46 -34.01
N VAL A 106 -33.56 -1.17 -34.21
CA VAL A 106 -33.22 -0.16 -33.21
C VAL A 106 -34.30 -0.09 -32.14
N VAL A 107 -33.87 0.00 -30.89
CA VAL A 107 -34.73 0.10 -29.72
C VAL A 107 -34.38 1.32 -28.87
N THR A 108 -35.40 1.98 -28.34
CA THR A 108 -35.27 3.05 -27.33
C THR A 108 -36.00 2.65 -26.05
N PRO A 109 -35.49 2.95 -24.84
CA PRO A 109 -36.20 2.62 -23.61
C PRO A 109 -37.39 3.57 -23.39
N ARG A 110 -38.52 3.02 -22.93
CA ARG A 110 -39.69 3.78 -22.47
C ARG A 110 -40.03 3.42 -21.03
N ILE A 111 -40.22 4.44 -20.21
CA ILE A 111 -40.45 4.31 -18.76
C ILE A 111 -41.88 4.74 -18.42
N ARG A 112 -42.46 4.12 -17.39
CA ARG A 112 -43.70 4.60 -16.73
C ARG A 112 -43.74 4.18 -15.26
N SER A 113 -44.82 4.55 -14.56
CA SER A 113 -45.09 4.13 -13.18
C SER A 113 -43.98 4.50 -12.18
N VAL A 114 -43.26 5.60 -12.42
CA VAL A 114 -42.12 5.98 -11.58
C VAL A 114 -42.60 6.32 -10.16
N SER A 115 -41.98 5.69 -9.18
CA SER A 115 -42.26 5.86 -7.76
C SER A 115 -40.97 5.81 -6.96
N ALA A 116 -41.03 6.18 -5.68
CA ALA A 116 -39.90 6.06 -4.75
C ALA A 116 -39.32 4.64 -4.64
N TRP A 117 -40.08 3.60 -5.04
CA TRP A 117 -39.72 2.19 -4.84
C TRP A 117 -39.44 1.44 -6.15
N GLY A 118 -39.61 2.07 -7.30
CA GLY A 118 -39.49 1.39 -8.58
C GLY A 118 -40.13 2.13 -9.73
N PHE A 119 -39.87 1.62 -10.93
CA PHE A 119 -40.43 2.08 -12.20
C PHE A 119 -40.63 0.88 -13.14
N ASP A 120 -41.43 1.08 -14.18
CA ASP A 120 -41.64 0.10 -15.24
C ASP A 120 -40.89 0.54 -16.50
N VAL A 121 -40.22 -0.40 -17.19
CA VAL A 121 -39.48 -0.14 -18.43
C VAL A 121 -39.80 -1.14 -19.54
N THR A 122 -39.85 -0.66 -20.77
CA THR A 122 -39.93 -1.47 -22.01
C THR A 122 -38.96 -0.91 -23.04
N MET A 123 -38.67 -1.68 -24.08
CA MET A 123 -38.02 -1.22 -25.30
C MET A 123 -39.09 -0.89 -26.34
N GLN A 124 -38.96 0.24 -27.04
CA GLN A 124 -39.80 0.62 -28.17
C GLN A 124 -38.99 0.47 -29.47
N GLU A 125 -39.54 -0.29 -30.41
CA GLU A 125 -39.05 -0.34 -31.80
C GLU A 125 -39.85 0.63 -32.68
N GLN A 126 -39.39 0.85 -33.92
CA GLN A 126 -40.16 1.59 -34.93
C GLN A 126 -41.54 0.95 -35.18
N GLU A 127 -42.55 1.77 -35.44
CA GLU A 127 -43.96 1.36 -35.54
C GLU A 127 -44.27 0.38 -36.67
N ALA A 128 -43.54 0.45 -37.79
CA ALA A 128 -43.72 -0.46 -38.92
C ALA A 128 -43.34 -1.91 -38.59
N ASN A 129 -42.65 -2.16 -37.48
CA ASN A 129 -42.24 -3.49 -37.09
C ASN A 129 -43.45 -4.31 -36.62
N ALA A 130 -43.78 -5.34 -37.41
CA ALA A 130 -44.95 -6.20 -37.20
C ALA A 130 -44.80 -7.21 -36.04
N ALA A 131 -43.62 -7.31 -35.40
CA ALA A 131 -43.34 -8.28 -34.35
C ALA A 131 -43.16 -7.59 -32.99
N LEU A 132 -43.95 -8.01 -32.00
CA LEU A 132 -43.88 -7.53 -30.60
C LEU A 132 -42.80 -8.25 -29.77
N SER A 133 -41.72 -8.68 -30.40
CA SER A 133 -40.68 -9.45 -29.73
C SER A 133 -39.31 -9.04 -30.24
N HIS A 134 -38.53 -8.42 -29.35
CA HIS A 134 -37.11 -8.20 -29.51
C HIS A 134 -36.35 -9.28 -28.72
N VAL A 135 -35.08 -9.52 -29.06
CA VAL A 135 -34.22 -10.32 -28.20
C VAL A 135 -33.94 -9.60 -26.88
N GLN A 136 -33.59 -10.35 -25.85
CA GLN A 136 -33.26 -9.78 -24.55
C GLN A 136 -32.07 -8.82 -24.66
N GLU A 137 -32.21 -7.62 -24.10
CA GLU A 137 -31.14 -6.63 -23.98
C GLU A 137 -30.89 -6.27 -22.50
N GLU A 138 -29.70 -5.77 -22.22
CA GLU A 138 -29.35 -5.16 -20.94
C GLU A 138 -29.74 -3.68 -20.96
N ILE A 139 -30.59 -3.29 -20.01
CA ILE A 139 -30.97 -1.91 -19.75
C ILE A 139 -30.23 -1.43 -18.50
N HIS A 140 -29.55 -0.31 -18.61
CA HIS A 140 -28.97 0.40 -17.47
C HIS A 140 -29.87 1.56 -17.10
N PHE A 141 -29.92 1.89 -15.82
CA PHE A 141 -30.67 3.04 -15.33
C PHE A 141 -29.92 3.79 -14.25
N VAL A 142 -30.24 5.08 -14.13
CA VAL A 142 -29.86 5.97 -13.05
C VAL A 142 -31.13 6.69 -12.57
N ALA A 143 -31.51 6.47 -11.31
CA ALA A 143 -32.59 7.15 -10.63
C ALA A 143 -32.02 8.22 -9.71
N ILE A 144 -32.54 9.45 -9.80
CA ILE A 144 -31.99 10.62 -9.13
C ILE A 144 -33.09 11.34 -8.37
N GLU A 145 -32.86 11.66 -7.10
CA GLU A 145 -33.79 12.52 -6.36
C GLU A 145 -33.87 13.91 -7.03
N PRO A 146 -35.07 14.51 -7.19
CA PRO A 146 -35.20 15.83 -7.78
C PRO A 146 -34.40 16.89 -7.01
N VAL A 147 -33.63 17.68 -7.75
CA VAL A 147 -32.80 18.78 -7.24
C VAL A 147 -33.23 20.05 -7.97
N VAL A 148 -33.88 20.97 -7.27
CA VAL A 148 -34.39 22.22 -7.85
C VAL A 148 -34.03 23.42 -6.98
N GLY A 149 -33.71 24.55 -7.61
CA GLY A 149 -33.32 25.79 -6.94
C GLY A 149 -31.82 26.06 -7.00
N ASP A 150 -31.33 26.89 -6.07
CA ASP A 150 -29.93 27.30 -5.96
C ASP A 150 -29.10 26.25 -5.20
N THR A 151 -29.04 25.05 -5.76
CA THR A 151 -28.32 23.90 -5.21
C THR A 151 -27.15 23.54 -6.14
N ALA A 152 -25.98 23.35 -5.54
CA ALA A 152 -24.77 22.99 -6.26
C ALA A 152 -24.11 21.74 -5.67
N LEU A 153 -23.47 20.97 -6.55
CA LEU A 153 -22.53 19.92 -6.17
C LEU A 153 -21.16 20.58 -6.00
N GLY A 154 -20.78 20.90 -4.77
CA GLY A 154 -19.60 21.72 -4.48
C GLY A 154 -19.76 23.15 -4.97
N ASN A 155 -19.22 23.47 -6.15
CA ASN A 155 -19.36 24.77 -6.82
C ASN A 155 -20.05 24.67 -8.20
N THR A 156 -20.61 23.50 -8.54
CA THR A 156 -21.28 23.26 -9.83
C THR A 156 -22.79 23.26 -9.64
N PRO A 157 -23.53 24.23 -10.20
CA PRO A 157 -25.00 24.19 -10.24
C PRO A 157 -25.51 22.87 -10.83
N LEU A 158 -26.56 22.30 -10.24
CA LEU A 158 -27.20 21.08 -10.72
C LEU A 158 -28.71 21.26 -10.62
N GLU A 159 -29.42 21.01 -11.71
CA GLU A 159 -30.88 20.93 -11.70
C GLU A 159 -31.35 19.60 -12.27
N VAL A 160 -32.18 18.89 -11.50
CA VAL A 160 -32.82 17.63 -11.88
C VAL A 160 -34.31 17.73 -11.55
N GLY A 161 -35.15 17.66 -12.56
CA GLY A 161 -36.58 17.92 -12.39
C GLY A 161 -37.48 17.09 -13.29
N VAL A 162 -38.78 17.22 -13.10
CA VAL A 162 -39.83 16.63 -13.95
C VAL A 162 -40.83 17.72 -14.30
N THR A 163 -41.20 17.82 -15.57
CA THR A 163 -42.26 18.72 -16.00
C THR A 163 -43.63 18.26 -15.48
N PRO A 164 -44.63 19.15 -15.44
CA PRO A 164 -46.01 18.70 -15.43
C PRO A 164 -46.29 17.79 -16.64
N ASP A 165 -47.35 16.99 -16.54
CA ASP A 165 -47.86 16.18 -17.65
C ASP A 165 -48.55 17.08 -18.70
N VAL A 166 -47.74 17.73 -19.53
CA VAL A 166 -48.17 18.75 -20.51
C VAL A 166 -47.33 18.74 -21.80
N VAL A 167 -46.22 18.00 -21.86
CA VAL A 167 -45.32 18.01 -23.02
C VAL A 167 -45.93 17.13 -24.09
N THR A 168 -46.16 17.67 -25.29
CA THR A 168 -46.81 16.98 -26.41
C THR A 168 -45.89 17.00 -27.63
N HIS A 169 -46.42 16.67 -28.80
CA HIS A 169 -45.77 16.94 -30.10
C HIS A 169 -45.53 18.43 -30.40
N SER A 170 -46.11 19.34 -29.60
CA SER A 170 -45.82 20.77 -29.68
C SER A 170 -44.69 21.17 -28.74
N TRP A 171 -43.79 22.04 -29.20
CA TRP A 171 -42.71 22.63 -28.38
C TRP A 171 -43.24 23.26 -27.09
N TYR A 172 -42.67 22.84 -25.97
CA TYR A 172 -42.90 23.33 -24.63
C TYR A 172 -41.61 23.96 -24.09
N THR A 173 -41.68 25.21 -23.65
CA THR A 173 -40.54 25.91 -23.03
C THR A 173 -40.44 25.54 -21.56
N LEU A 174 -39.34 24.89 -21.20
CA LEU A 174 -38.94 24.63 -19.82
C LEU A 174 -38.09 25.80 -19.31
N ASP A 175 -38.51 26.41 -18.20
CA ASP A 175 -37.73 27.40 -17.47
C ASP A 175 -36.91 26.71 -16.38
N PHE A 176 -35.60 26.99 -16.31
CA PHE A 176 -34.76 26.56 -15.19
C PHE A 176 -35.09 27.38 -13.94
N SER A 177 -34.98 26.74 -12.77
CA SER A 177 -35.30 27.36 -11.49
C SER A 177 -34.33 28.49 -11.12
N THR A 178 -33.06 28.35 -11.53
CA THR A 178 -32.01 29.36 -11.41
C THR A 178 -31.22 29.47 -12.72
N PRO A 179 -30.80 30.66 -13.14
CA PRO A 179 -29.94 30.81 -14.31
C PRO A 179 -28.58 30.10 -14.11
N PHE A 180 -28.17 29.32 -15.12
CA PHE A 180 -26.83 28.75 -15.17
C PHE A 180 -25.78 29.81 -15.56
N PRO A 181 -24.49 29.62 -15.21
CA PRO A 181 -23.42 30.55 -15.61
C PRO A 181 -23.25 30.64 -17.13
N ASP A 182 -23.42 29.51 -17.81
CA ASP A 182 -23.34 29.33 -19.26
C ASP A 182 -24.48 28.40 -19.71
N LYS A 183 -24.69 28.30 -21.03
CA LYS A 183 -25.67 27.38 -21.62
C LYS A 183 -25.41 25.94 -21.11
N PRO A 184 -26.34 25.31 -20.37
CA PRO A 184 -26.07 24.03 -19.73
C PRO A 184 -26.09 22.87 -20.71
N LEU A 185 -25.33 21.82 -20.40
CA LEU A 185 -25.57 20.48 -20.94
C LEU A 185 -26.94 20.02 -20.43
N PHE A 186 -27.76 19.51 -21.33
CA PHE A 186 -29.15 19.16 -21.05
C PHE A 186 -29.50 17.75 -21.50
N GLY A 187 -30.05 16.94 -20.60
CA GLY A 187 -30.55 15.61 -20.89
C GLY A 187 -32.01 15.47 -20.47
N ALA A 188 -32.82 14.77 -21.28
CA ALA A 188 -34.23 14.57 -20.99
C ALA A 188 -34.74 13.19 -21.44
N VAL A 189 -35.77 12.70 -20.76
CA VAL A 189 -36.45 11.41 -21.02
C VAL A 189 -37.88 11.43 -20.48
N MET A 190 -38.82 10.78 -21.19
CA MET A 190 -40.20 10.64 -20.72
C MET A 190 -40.27 9.77 -19.45
N GLN A 191 -41.02 10.24 -18.45
CA GLN A 191 -41.29 9.52 -17.20
C GLN A 191 -42.64 8.79 -17.22
N THR A 192 -43.46 9.05 -18.23
CA THR A 192 -44.80 8.49 -18.44
C THR A 192 -44.92 7.82 -19.82
N ALA A 193 -46.02 7.10 -20.02
CA ALA A 193 -46.33 6.41 -21.28
C ALA A 193 -47.85 6.49 -21.53
N ASP A 194 -48.32 7.71 -21.70
CA ASP A 194 -49.71 8.06 -21.97
C ASP A 194 -50.03 7.97 -23.47
N GLY A 195 -49.06 8.25 -24.33
CA GLY A 195 -49.10 7.97 -25.76
C GLY A 195 -48.77 6.52 -26.09
N SER A 196 -49.44 5.95 -27.09
CA SER A 196 -49.19 4.59 -27.57
C SER A 196 -47.96 4.50 -28.49
N ASP A 197 -47.67 5.60 -29.17
CA ASP A 197 -46.82 5.61 -30.34
C ASP A 197 -45.34 5.65 -29.94
N THR A 198 -44.49 5.11 -30.80
CA THR A 198 -43.05 5.10 -30.52
C THR A 198 -42.56 6.53 -30.63
N ALA A 199 -41.92 7.04 -29.57
CA ALA A 199 -41.51 8.44 -29.53
C ALA A 199 -40.26 8.64 -28.67
N ASN A 200 -39.55 9.74 -28.92
CA ASN A 200 -38.42 10.20 -28.11
C ASN A 200 -38.59 11.67 -27.71
N VAL A 201 -37.87 12.10 -26.68
CA VAL A 201 -37.80 13.53 -26.33
C VAL A 201 -36.82 14.22 -27.25
N ARG A 202 -37.24 15.33 -27.86
CA ARG A 202 -36.39 16.24 -28.61
C ARG A 202 -36.29 17.57 -27.88
N PHE A 203 -35.15 18.24 -27.97
CA PHE A 203 -34.91 19.51 -27.29
C PHE A 203 -34.15 20.51 -28.16
N ALA A 204 -34.07 21.77 -27.68
CA ALA A 204 -33.23 22.85 -28.22
C ALA A 204 -33.46 23.21 -29.69
N ASN A 205 -34.71 23.40 -30.11
CA ASN A 205 -35.00 23.89 -31.46
C ASN A 205 -34.76 25.40 -31.63
N ALA A 206 -35.49 26.23 -30.86
CA ALA A 206 -35.37 27.69 -30.92
C ALA A 206 -34.82 28.30 -29.63
N VAL A 207 -35.13 27.69 -28.47
CA VAL A 207 -34.68 28.13 -27.15
C VAL A 207 -33.76 27.08 -26.53
N HIS A 208 -32.53 27.50 -26.24
CA HIS A 208 -31.56 26.82 -25.36
C HIS A 208 -30.58 27.87 -24.86
N SER A 209 -30.80 28.36 -23.64
CA SER A 209 -30.04 29.42 -22.98
C SER A 209 -29.70 29.04 -21.55
N GLU A 210 -29.05 29.95 -20.84
CA GLU A 210 -28.74 29.87 -19.41
C GLU A 210 -29.98 29.73 -18.53
N THR A 211 -31.16 30.08 -19.05
CA THR A 211 -32.40 30.15 -18.26
C THR A 211 -33.51 29.23 -18.76
N GLN A 212 -33.45 28.77 -20.02
CA GLN A 212 -34.57 28.11 -20.67
C GLN A 212 -34.13 27.10 -21.73
N VAL A 213 -34.96 26.08 -21.95
CA VAL A 213 -34.81 25.13 -23.06
C VAL A 213 -36.18 24.68 -23.57
N ASP A 214 -36.35 24.61 -24.88
CA ASP A 214 -37.57 24.04 -25.47
C ASP A 214 -37.43 22.52 -25.62
N ILE A 215 -38.49 21.78 -25.26
CA ILE A 215 -38.62 20.32 -25.41
C ILE A 215 -39.92 19.95 -26.12
N GLN A 216 -39.95 18.80 -26.80
CA GLN A 216 -41.16 18.21 -27.37
C GLN A 216 -41.06 16.68 -27.40
N ILE A 217 -42.20 16.01 -27.57
CA ILE A 217 -42.24 14.57 -27.88
C ILE A 217 -42.24 14.40 -29.41
N ASP A 218 -41.20 13.77 -29.95
CA ASP A 218 -41.03 13.52 -31.38
C ASP A 218 -41.43 12.07 -31.67
N GLU A 219 -42.59 11.89 -32.30
CA GLU A 219 -43.11 10.59 -32.72
C GLU A 219 -42.38 10.05 -33.95
N GLU A 220 -42.20 8.74 -33.94
CA GLU A 220 -41.64 7.94 -35.01
C GLU A 220 -42.69 7.76 -36.14
N GLN A 221 -42.26 7.72 -37.41
CA GLN A 221 -43.16 7.86 -38.58
C GLN A 221 -43.19 6.65 -39.54
N SER A 222 -42.63 5.51 -39.16
CA SER A 222 -42.52 4.34 -40.03
C SER A 222 -43.87 3.67 -40.25
N GLY A 223 -44.75 3.68 -39.23
CA GLY A 223 -46.09 3.10 -39.28
C GLY A 223 -47.09 3.97 -40.03
N ASP A 224 -47.02 5.29 -39.82
CA ASP A 224 -47.79 6.31 -40.53
C ASP A 224 -47.11 7.68 -40.38
N SER A 225 -47.55 8.68 -41.16
CA SER A 225 -46.93 10.01 -41.18
C SER A 225 -47.51 10.97 -40.14
N GLU A 226 -48.32 10.47 -39.21
CA GLU A 226 -48.90 11.29 -38.15
C GLU A 226 -47.87 11.48 -37.04
N THR A 227 -47.96 12.61 -36.35
CA THR A 227 -47.02 12.96 -35.26
C THR A 227 -47.78 13.61 -34.11
N TRP A 228 -49.05 13.27 -33.91
CA TRP A 228 -49.90 13.83 -32.85
C TRP A 228 -49.73 13.04 -31.55
N HIS A 229 -48.73 13.41 -30.76
CA HIS A 229 -48.56 12.86 -29.42
C HIS A 229 -49.44 13.57 -28.37
N THR A 230 -50.00 12.80 -27.43
CA THR A 230 -50.67 13.29 -26.21
C THR A 230 -49.67 13.87 -25.19
N SER A 231 -50.13 14.39 -24.05
CA SER A 231 -49.24 14.89 -23.00
C SER A 231 -48.40 13.78 -22.36
N GLU A 232 -47.17 14.12 -21.98
CA GLU A 232 -46.27 13.32 -21.17
C GLU A 232 -45.58 14.21 -20.13
N ALA A 233 -45.18 13.60 -19.01
CA ALA A 233 -44.23 14.19 -18.08
C ALA A 233 -42.79 13.86 -18.52
N VAL A 234 -41.95 14.88 -18.64
CA VAL A 234 -40.54 14.73 -19.05
C VAL A 234 -39.62 15.01 -17.88
N GLY A 235 -38.79 14.03 -17.55
CA GLY A 235 -37.69 14.15 -16.59
C GLY A 235 -36.47 14.75 -17.28
N TYR A 236 -35.75 15.65 -16.59
CA TYR A 236 -34.59 16.32 -17.15
C TYR A 236 -33.47 16.51 -16.13
N ILE A 237 -32.26 16.70 -16.65
CA ILE A 237 -31.06 17.07 -15.91
C ILE A 237 -30.30 18.16 -16.67
N ALA A 238 -29.84 19.18 -15.95
CA ALA A 238 -29.07 20.30 -16.47
C ALA A 238 -27.84 20.58 -15.61
N VAL A 239 -26.68 20.73 -16.24
CA VAL A 239 -25.40 21.06 -15.59
C VAL A 239 -24.61 22.06 -16.45
N PRO A 240 -23.80 22.97 -15.86
CA PRO A 240 -22.98 23.90 -16.61
C PRO A 240 -22.03 23.18 -17.59
N ASP A 241 -21.87 23.75 -18.78
CA ASP A 241 -20.82 23.34 -19.71
C ASP A 241 -19.52 24.08 -19.36
N SER A 242 -18.57 23.41 -18.70
CA SER A 242 -17.31 24.03 -18.29
C SER A 242 -16.26 24.13 -19.40
N GLY A 243 -16.52 23.60 -20.60
CA GLY A 243 -15.57 23.56 -21.73
C GLY A 243 -14.36 22.63 -21.52
N ASP A 244 -13.92 22.46 -20.28
CA ASP A 244 -12.91 21.50 -19.83
C ASP A 244 -13.62 20.32 -19.14
N TRP A 245 -13.25 19.09 -19.53
CA TRP A 245 -13.88 17.85 -19.11
C TRP A 245 -13.44 17.50 -17.68
N ALA A 246 -13.94 18.24 -16.69
CA ALA A 246 -13.68 17.92 -15.30
C ALA A 246 -14.60 16.79 -14.85
N ILE A 247 -14.11 15.54 -14.93
CA ILE A 247 -14.69 14.44 -14.15
C ILE A 247 -14.49 14.80 -12.68
N ARG A 248 -15.56 15.19 -11.99
CA ARG A 248 -15.54 15.46 -10.56
C ARG A 248 -16.12 14.26 -9.84
N ILE A 249 -15.25 13.50 -9.16
CA ILE A 249 -15.67 12.40 -8.30
C ILE A 249 -16.07 13.01 -6.97
N GLY A 250 -17.37 12.95 -6.63
CA GLY A 250 -17.86 13.37 -5.33
C GLY A 250 -17.52 12.31 -4.30
N LEU A 251 -16.57 12.58 -3.42
CA LEU A 251 -16.21 11.72 -2.29
C LEU A 251 -16.61 12.41 -0.99
N THR A 252 -17.16 11.67 -0.03
CA THR A 252 -17.54 12.20 1.28
C THR A 252 -16.34 12.47 2.18
N GLU A 253 -15.22 11.81 1.89
CA GLU A 253 -13.92 11.96 2.53
C GLU A 253 -12.84 11.93 1.44
N GLU A 254 -11.75 12.67 1.64
CA GLU A 254 -10.62 12.68 0.71
C GLU A 254 -9.98 11.28 0.66
N PRO A 255 -9.82 10.68 -0.53
CA PRO A 255 -9.29 9.34 -0.65
C PRO A 255 -7.82 9.34 -0.22
N THR A 256 -7.47 8.48 0.74
CA THR A 256 -6.06 8.25 1.08
C THR A 256 -5.40 7.39 0.00
N GLY A 257 -4.20 7.78 -0.41
CA GLY A 257 -3.41 7.08 -1.42
C GLY A 257 -2.17 6.41 -0.83
N ILE A 258 -1.36 5.85 -1.73
CA ILE A 258 -0.17 5.07 -1.40
C ILE A 258 0.83 5.86 -0.52
N ILE A 259 0.94 7.17 -0.72
CA ILE A 259 1.83 8.02 0.09
C ILE A 259 1.33 8.12 1.53
N GLN A 260 0.03 8.38 1.73
CA GLN A 260 -0.61 8.43 3.04
C GLN A 260 -0.52 7.08 3.75
N ASP A 261 -0.76 5.98 3.03
CA ASP A 261 -0.72 4.62 3.56
C ASP A 261 0.68 4.22 4.07
N ASN A 262 1.74 4.78 3.48
CA ASN A 262 3.13 4.48 3.82
C ASN A 262 3.78 5.55 4.72
N ALA A 263 3.08 6.65 5.04
CA ALA A 263 3.64 7.81 5.77
C ALA A 263 4.13 7.50 7.19
N GLY A 264 3.66 6.40 7.79
CA GLY A 264 4.15 5.95 9.09
C GLY A 264 5.35 5.01 9.03
N GLY A 265 5.71 4.49 7.85
CA GLY A 265 6.86 3.60 7.64
C GLY A 265 8.09 4.29 7.03
N MET A 266 7.90 5.43 6.38
CA MET A 266 8.96 6.19 5.72
C MET A 266 8.67 7.70 5.72
N ARG A 267 9.72 8.51 5.62
CA ARG A 267 9.61 9.96 5.43
C ARG A 267 9.67 10.27 3.94
N PHE A 268 8.63 10.92 3.42
CA PHE A 268 8.56 11.29 2.01
C PHE A 268 9.15 12.68 1.79
N GLY A 269 9.95 12.81 0.73
CA GLY A 269 10.28 14.08 0.11
C GLY A 269 9.92 13.99 -1.38
N LEU A 270 9.56 15.13 -1.97
CA LEU A 270 9.21 15.24 -3.37
C LEU A 270 10.05 16.34 -4.01
N THR A 271 10.75 16.01 -5.09
CA THR A 271 11.39 16.99 -5.97
C THR A 271 10.67 16.98 -7.31
N VAL A 272 10.40 18.16 -7.85
CA VAL A 272 9.62 18.34 -9.08
C VAL A 272 10.27 19.36 -10.00
N TYR A 273 9.95 19.30 -11.28
CA TYR A 273 10.30 20.34 -12.24
C TYR A 273 9.33 21.51 -12.12
N ASN A 274 9.82 22.65 -11.63
CA ASN A 274 8.97 23.80 -11.33
C ASN A 274 8.90 24.82 -12.49
N TYR A 275 8.26 24.46 -13.60
CA TYR A 275 8.29 25.25 -14.84
C TYR A 275 7.67 26.67 -14.73
N ASP A 276 7.99 27.56 -15.68
CA ASP A 276 7.36 28.89 -15.77
C ASP A 276 5.88 28.77 -16.19
N HIS A 277 4.98 28.84 -15.22
CA HIS A 277 3.53 28.70 -15.41
C HIS A 277 2.86 29.89 -16.13
N THR A 278 3.59 30.98 -16.42
CA THR A 278 3.07 32.07 -17.26
C THR A 278 3.11 31.76 -18.76
N ARG A 279 3.76 30.66 -19.16
CA ARG A 279 3.87 30.23 -20.57
C ARG A 279 2.84 29.16 -20.90
N SER A 280 2.26 29.25 -22.10
CA SER A 280 1.25 28.29 -22.59
C SER A 280 1.78 26.84 -22.56
N PRO A 281 0.99 25.87 -22.04
CA PRO A 281 1.41 24.47 -21.94
C PRO A 281 1.87 23.85 -23.27
N THR A 282 1.27 24.30 -24.37
CA THR A 282 1.59 23.83 -25.73
C THR A 282 3.00 24.18 -26.22
N ARG A 283 3.73 25.08 -25.54
CA ARG A 283 5.11 25.46 -25.89
C ARG A 283 6.16 24.96 -24.89
N ILE A 284 5.80 24.14 -23.90
CA ILE A 284 6.74 23.68 -22.86
C ILE A 284 7.95 22.98 -23.46
N TYR A 285 7.75 22.08 -24.43
CA TYR A 285 8.82 21.34 -25.14
C TYR A 285 9.89 22.19 -25.83
N THR A 286 9.56 23.44 -26.19
CA THR A 286 10.45 24.29 -27.01
C THR A 286 10.70 25.67 -26.41
N GLY A 287 10.02 26.00 -25.31
CA GLY A 287 9.95 27.35 -24.76
C GLY A 287 10.31 27.46 -23.29
N ASN A 288 10.33 26.37 -22.51
CA ASN A 288 10.84 26.37 -21.13
C ASN A 288 12.28 25.86 -21.11
N ARG A 289 13.15 26.57 -20.37
CA ARG A 289 14.53 26.16 -20.06
C ARG A 289 14.51 25.82 -18.59
N MET A 290 14.35 24.55 -18.27
CA MET A 290 14.30 24.08 -16.89
C MET A 290 15.40 23.03 -16.73
N ASP A 291 16.33 23.27 -15.81
CA ASP A 291 17.51 22.45 -15.59
C ASP A 291 17.46 21.95 -14.13
N GLY A 292 17.02 20.71 -13.91
CA GLY A 292 16.90 20.08 -12.59
C GLY A 292 15.57 20.31 -11.85
N GLY A 293 15.41 19.59 -10.74
CA GLY A 293 14.23 19.60 -9.88
C GLY A 293 14.44 20.43 -8.61
N THR A 294 13.36 20.74 -7.88
CA THR A 294 13.40 21.52 -6.63
C THR A 294 12.55 20.90 -5.52
N PHE A 295 13.02 21.01 -4.26
CA PHE A 295 12.25 20.69 -3.05
C PHE A 295 11.48 21.91 -2.51
N TYR A 296 11.46 23.02 -3.24
CA TYR A 296 10.66 24.20 -2.90
C TYR A 296 9.87 24.74 -4.10
N PRO A 297 9.01 23.93 -4.73
CA PRO A 297 8.26 24.37 -5.90
C PRO A 297 7.31 25.53 -5.59
N CYS A 298 7.06 26.35 -6.62
CA CYS A 298 6.23 27.54 -6.58
C CYS A 298 5.29 27.61 -7.79
N TYR A 299 4.02 27.91 -7.54
CA TYR A 299 2.92 27.87 -8.51
C TYR A 299 2.10 29.17 -8.50
N PRO A 300 1.43 29.51 -9.62
CA PRO A 300 0.44 30.58 -9.64
C PRO A 300 -0.86 30.14 -8.99
N ASP A 301 -1.47 31.07 -8.25
CA ASP A 301 -2.78 30.84 -7.67
C ASP A 301 -3.86 31.06 -8.73
N VAL A 302 -4.41 29.95 -9.25
CA VAL A 302 -5.44 29.99 -10.30
C VAL A 302 -6.76 30.60 -9.82
N SER A 303 -6.98 30.72 -8.51
CA SER A 303 -8.13 31.44 -7.95
C SER A 303 -8.04 32.95 -8.16
N LEU A 304 -6.82 33.48 -8.40
CA LEU A 304 -6.61 34.89 -8.70
C LEU A 304 -6.93 35.23 -10.17
N PRO A 305 -7.41 36.45 -10.47
CA PRO A 305 -7.55 36.93 -11.84
C PRO A 305 -6.22 36.86 -12.60
N THR A 306 -6.23 36.48 -13.88
CA THR A 306 -5.02 36.26 -14.70
C THR A 306 -4.00 37.41 -14.64
N ALA A 307 -4.46 38.66 -14.56
CA ALA A 307 -3.59 39.84 -14.49
C ALA A 307 -2.87 40.04 -13.14
N SER A 308 -3.23 39.27 -12.12
CA SER A 308 -2.72 39.35 -10.75
C SER A 308 -1.95 38.09 -10.32
N ARG A 309 -1.88 37.07 -11.17
CA ARG A 309 -1.12 35.83 -10.92
C ARG A 309 0.39 36.09 -11.02
N SER A 310 1.16 35.42 -10.16
CA SER A 310 2.62 35.34 -10.19
C SER A 310 3.04 33.87 -10.14
N ASN A 311 4.19 33.51 -10.70
CA ASN A 311 4.74 32.14 -10.53
C ASN A 311 5.12 31.78 -9.08
N TYR A 312 5.01 32.74 -8.16
CA TYR A 312 5.44 32.62 -6.78
C TYR A 312 4.28 32.88 -5.79
N ASP A 313 3.03 32.70 -6.21
CA ASP A 313 1.85 32.91 -5.35
C ASP A 313 1.74 31.83 -4.28
N ILE A 314 2.01 30.57 -4.64
CA ILE A 314 1.96 29.40 -3.76
C ILE A 314 3.31 28.72 -3.79
N CYS A 315 4.10 28.79 -2.71
CA CYS A 315 5.38 28.08 -2.60
C CYS A 315 5.32 27.05 -1.47
N LEU A 316 5.76 25.82 -1.74
CA LEU A 316 5.62 24.68 -0.86
C LEU A 316 6.96 23.98 -0.65
N GLU A 317 7.41 23.88 0.61
CA GLU A 317 8.57 23.06 0.93
C GLU A 317 8.15 21.59 0.91
N THR A 318 8.87 20.74 0.18
CA THR A 318 8.57 19.31 -0.03
C THR A 318 9.74 18.37 0.29
N HIS A 319 10.70 18.80 1.12
CA HIS A 319 11.81 17.93 1.57
C HIS A 319 11.32 16.87 2.60
N VAL A 320 12.17 15.91 2.98
CA VAL A 320 11.75 14.75 3.82
C VAL A 320 11.27 15.09 5.24
N LYS A 321 11.41 16.35 5.65
CA LYS A 321 10.95 16.87 6.95
C LYS A 321 9.79 17.86 6.81
N SER A 322 9.32 18.09 5.58
CA SER A 322 8.14 18.91 5.31
C SER A 322 6.86 18.20 5.75
N PRO A 323 5.78 18.96 6.02
CA PRO A 323 4.45 18.37 6.17
C PRO A 323 4.06 17.54 4.94
N LEU A 324 3.56 16.32 5.16
CA LEU A 324 3.12 15.43 4.09
C LEU A 324 2.06 16.07 3.19
N GLU A 325 1.20 16.89 3.78
CA GLU A 325 0.19 17.71 3.09
C GLU A 325 0.77 18.53 1.93
N ASN A 326 1.98 19.09 2.09
CA ASN A 326 2.60 19.86 1.03
C ASN A 326 2.91 19.00 -0.19
N ILE A 327 3.33 17.74 0.03
CA ILE A 327 3.64 16.77 -1.03
C ILE A 327 2.36 16.36 -1.74
N ILE A 328 1.31 16.03 -0.99
CA ILE A 328 -0.01 15.67 -1.52
C ILE A 328 -0.56 16.81 -2.36
N ARG A 329 -0.55 18.04 -1.83
CA ARG A 329 -1.04 19.23 -2.53
C ARG A 329 -0.29 19.52 -3.82
N VAL A 330 1.03 19.30 -3.85
CA VAL A 330 1.81 19.42 -5.09
C VAL A 330 1.37 18.38 -6.13
N ILE A 331 1.18 17.13 -5.74
CA ILE A 331 0.80 16.05 -6.67
C ILE A 331 -0.63 16.26 -7.19
N GLU A 332 -1.56 16.68 -6.34
CA GLU A 332 -2.99 16.75 -6.67
C GLU A 332 -3.40 18.07 -7.35
N GLU A 333 -2.96 19.21 -6.80
CA GLU A 333 -3.45 20.53 -7.24
C GLU A 333 -2.55 21.19 -8.29
N HIS A 334 -1.32 20.71 -8.44
CA HIS A 334 -0.32 21.33 -9.29
C HIS A 334 0.19 20.32 -10.32
N PRO A 335 -0.53 20.14 -11.45
CA PRO A 335 -0.23 19.08 -12.41
C PRO A 335 1.24 19.15 -12.84
N LEU A 336 1.96 18.08 -12.52
CA LEU A 336 3.27 17.81 -13.07
C LEU A 336 3.07 17.62 -14.58
N ILE A 337 3.83 18.33 -15.41
CA ILE A 337 3.71 18.18 -16.87
C ILE A 337 4.74 17.14 -17.33
N TRP A 338 4.24 16.17 -18.08
CA TRP A 338 4.95 14.99 -18.56
C TRP A 338 5.58 15.32 -19.93
N GLY A 339 6.85 14.95 -20.17
CA GLY A 339 7.44 15.00 -21.51
C GLY A 339 8.74 15.81 -21.75
N VAL A 340 9.38 16.40 -20.74
CA VAL A 340 10.83 16.72 -20.79
C VAL A 340 11.43 16.46 -19.42
N THR A 341 12.26 15.43 -19.31
CA THR A 341 12.69 14.89 -18.01
C THR A 341 14.22 15.00 -17.90
N PRO A 342 14.79 16.11 -17.40
CA PRO A 342 16.21 16.17 -17.05
C PRO A 342 16.47 15.38 -15.75
N ILE A 343 16.45 14.04 -15.88
CA ILE A 343 16.41 13.09 -14.75
C ILE A 343 17.74 13.08 -14.00
N ALA A 344 18.86 13.17 -14.73
CA ALA A 344 20.20 13.20 -14.16
C ALA A 344 20.45 14.49 -13.36
N GLU A 345 19.97 15.63 -13.86
CA GLU A 345 20.02 16.94 -13.20
C GLU A 345 19.31 16.89 -11.85
N THR A 346 18.10 16.36 -11.82
CA THR A 346 17.31 16.22 -10.59
C THR A 346 18.01 15.31 -9.59
N LEU A 347 18.61 14.21 -10.06
CA LEU A 347 19.36 13.29 -9.20
C LEU A 347 20.60 13.94 -8.59
N TYR A 348 21.26 14.85 -9.32
CA TYR A 348 22.38 15.64 -8.80
C TYR A 348 21.95 16.70 -7.78
N ASP A 349 20.79 17.32 -7.96
CA ASP A 349 20.21 18.22 -6.95
C ASP A 349 19.82 17.44 -5.69
N ILE A 350 19.27 16.23 -5.82
CA ILE A 350 19.04 15.32 -4.68
C ILE A 350 20.36 14.95 -4.01
N TYR A 351 21.42 14.63 -4.76
CA TYR A 351 22.73 14.35 -4.20
C TYR A 351 23.26 15.52 -3.37
N GLY A 352 23.17 16.76 -3.88
CA GLY A 352 23.56 17.96 -3.13
C GLY A 352 22.75 18.16 -1.85
N TYR A 353 21.43 17.91 -1.92
CA TYR A 353 20.53 17.92 -0.78
C TYR A 353 20.92 16.88 0.29
N VAL A 354 21.10 15.61 -0.10
CA VAL A 354 21.44 14.52 0.82
C VAL A 354 22.83 14.74 1.42
N ALA A 355 23.80 15.13 0.59
CA ALA A 355 25.17 15.43 0.98
C ALA A 355 25.29 16.69 1.87
N GLN A 356 24.24 17.52 1.94
CA GLN A 356 24.25 18.82 2.62
C GLN A 356 25.44 19.68 2.19
N LYS A 357 25.73 19.66 0.88
CA LYS A 357 26.81 20.40 0.27
C LYS A 357 26.25 21.32 -0.79
N ASP A 358 26.71 22.56 -0.76
CA ASP A 358 26.53 23.44 -1.90
C ASP A 358 27.49 22.91 -2.95
N ASN A 359 26.97 22.13 -3.90
CA ASN A 359 27.73 21.71 -5.07
C ASN A 359 28.11 22.90 -5.98
N ASN A 360 27.90 24.11 -5.50
CA ASN A 360 28.48 25.38 -5.86
C ASN A 360 28.23 25.74 -7.31
N ARG A 361 27.01 26.26 -7.52
CA ARG A 361 26.60 27.08 -8.66
C ARG A 361 27.34 28.45 -8.71
N ASN A 362 28.49 28.61 -8.04
CA ASN A 362 29.28 29.85 -7.98
C ASN A 362 29.95 30.17 -9.32
N GLY A 363 29.16 30.69 -10.25
CA GLY A 363 29.60 31.14 -11.56
C GLY A 363 28.58 30.96 -12.68
N HIS A 364 27.44 30.31 -12.44
CA HIS A 364 26.41 30.12 -13.46
C HIS A 364 25.56 31.37 -13.57
N VAL A 365 26.01 32.34 -14.35
CA VAL A 365 25.35 33.65 -14.44
C VAL A 365 24.03 33.58 -15.25
N TYR A 366 23.67 32.47 -15.94
CA TYR A 366 22.53 32.51 -16.86
C TYR A 366 21.71 31.22 -17.15
N TRP A 367 22.11 29.99 -16.75
CA TRP A 367 21.58 28.77 -17.42
C TRP A 367 21.41 27.47 -16.60
N TYR A 368 21.21 27.53 -15.28
CA TYR A 368 20.71 26.37 -14.52
C TYR A 368 19.42 26.83 -13.83
N ASP A 369 18.31 26.74 -14.54
CA ASP A 369 17.02 27.31 -14.13
C ASP A 369 16.13 26.18 -13.59
N ASN A 370 16.12 25.95 -12.29
CA ASN A 370 15.17 25.02 -11.66
C ASN A 370 13.75 25.63 -11.54
N GLY A 371 13.54 26.83 -12.12
CA GLY A 371 12.29 27.59 -12.19
C GLY A 371 11.86 28.30 -10.91
N THR A 372 12.56 28.14 -9.78
CA THR A 372 12.29 28.89 -8.54
C THR A 372 13.38 29.90 -8.19
N GLU A 373 14.63 29.62 -8.56
CA GLU A 373 15.78 30.42 -8.14
C GLU A 373 16.09 31.60 -9.05
N LYS A 374 15.58 31.61 -10.29
CA LYS A 374 16.01 32.56 -11.32
C LYS A 374 15.69 34.02 -11.01
N ASP A 375 14.46 34.30 -10.58
CA ASP A 375 14.04 35.70 -10.32
C ASP A 375 14.32 36.12 -8.87
N TYR A 376 14.40 35.15 -7.95
CA TYR A 376 14.61 35.38 -6.51
C TYR A 376 15.66 34.44 -5.91
N PRO A 377 16.93 34.52 -6.36
CA PRO A 377 17.98 33.64 -5.86
C PRO A 377 18.16 33.80 -4.34
N GLY A 378 18.07 32.68 -3.62
CA GLY A 378 18.18 32.61 -2.16
C GLY A 378 16.86 32.71 -1.38
N LEU A 379 15.76 33.15 -2.00
CA LEU A 379 14.44 33.13 -1.34
C LEU A 379 13.76 31.75 -1.47
N TYR A 380 13.85 31.15 -2.66
CA TYR A 380 13.29 29.83 -2.98
C TYR A 380 14.37 28.90 -3.56
N PRO A 381 15.38 28.53 -2.74
CA PRO A 381 16.45 27.65 -3.18
C PRO A 381 15.93 26.22 -3.44
N THR A 382 16.62 25.51 -4.33
CA THR A 382 16.42 24.09 -4.68
C THR A 382 16.36 23.23 -3.43
N TYR A 383 17.33 23.46 -2.55
CA TYR A 383 17.43 22.89 -1.22
C TYR A 383 18.22 23.84 -0.31
N LYS A 384 18.03 23.70 1.01
CA LYS A 384 18.82 24.41 2.01
C LYS A 384 19.84 23.49 2.64
N ILE A 385 20.96 24.08 3.05
CA ILE A 385 22.05 23.40 3.77
C ILE A 385 21.99 23.84 5.22
N ASP A 386 21.20 23.13 6.00
CA ASP A 386 20.99 23.36 7.42
C ASP A 386 20.33 22.13 8.07
N ASN A 387 20.30 22.11 9.41
CA ASN A 387 19.70 21.01 10.17
C ASN A 387 18.18 20.86 9.96
N ALA A 388 17.48 21.90 9.51
CA ALA A 388 16.03 21.82 9.29
C ALA A 388 15.74 21.00 8.02
N TRP A 389 16.63 21.04 7.04
CA TRP A 389 16.50 20.33 5.76
C TRP A 389 17.36 19.05 5.70
N ASP A 390 18.40 18.90 6.53
CA ASP A 390 19.28 17.71 6.55
C ASP A 390 18.47 16.41 6.82
N PRO A 391 18.42 15.45 5.88
CA PRO A 391 17.65 14.22 6.04
C PRO A 391 18.18 13.32 7.16
N TYR A 392 19.45 13.47 7.55
CA TYR A 392 20.07 12.70 8.63
C TYR A 392 19.91 13.36 10.00
N TYR A 393 19.44 14.61 10.08
CA TYR A 393 19.30 15.34 11.36
C TYR A 393 17.90 15.19 11.96
N TYR A 394 17.86 14.68 13.19
CA TYR A 394 16.64 14.47 13.96
C TYR A 394 16.59 15.47 15.13
N ASP A 395 15.53 16.29 15.14
CA ASP A 395 15.35 17.34 16.13
C ASP A 395 15.18 16.76 17.55
N GLU A 396 14.55 15.59 17.65
CA GLU A 396 14.30 14.84 18.89
C GLU A 396 15.58 14.43 19.60
N TYR A 397 16.61 14.08 18.84
CA TYR A 397 17.92 13.68 19.36
C TYR A 397 18.93 14.84 19.32
N SER A 398 18.58 15.95 18.66
CA SER A 398 19.48 17.06 18.37
C SER A 398 20.81 16.59 17.77
N ALA A 399 20.75 15.56 16.92
CA ALA A 399 21.90 14.84 16.40
C ALA A 399 21.61 14.25 15.02
N LYS A 400 22.69 13.94 14.29
CA LYS A 400 22.62 13.23 13.01
C LYS A 400 22.76 11.73 13.24
N LEU A 401 21.94 10.93 12.59
CA LEU A 401 21.92 9.47 12.75
C LEU A 401 22.53 8.78 11.51
N PRO A 402 23.69 8.09 11.62
CA PRO A 402 24.35 7.46 10.48
C PRO A 402 23.65 6.18 9.97
N CYS A 403 22.74 5.59 10.74
CA CYS A 403 22.03 4.37 10.36
C CYS A 403 20.84 4.60 9.39
N VAL A 404 20.60 5.85 9.00
CA VAL A 404 19.45 6.22 8.16
C VAL A 404 19.76 5.88 6.71
N LYS A 405 18.91 5.07 6.08
CA LYS A 405 19.02 4.78 4.65
C LYS A 405 18.24 5.80 3.84
N THR A 406 18.82 6.26 2.73
CA THR A 406 18.20 7.21 1.81
C THR A 406 17.89 6.52 0.48
N PHE A 407 16.66 6.67 0.02
CA PHE A 407 16.18 6.09 -1.24
C PHE A 407 15.66 7.20 -2.15
N VAL A 408 15.82 7.03 -3.45
CA VAL A 408 15.22 7.88 -4.48
C VAL A 408 14.38 7.01 -5.39
N LEU A 409 13.08 7.30 -5.48
CA LEU A 409 12.17 6.66 -6.41
C LEU A 409 11.85 7.64 -7.54
N HIS A 410 12.29 7.30 -8.75
CA HIS A 410 11.96 8.02 -9.96
C HIS A 410 10.63 7.53 -10.50
N PHE A 411 9.65 8.44 -10.57
CA PHE A 411 8.35 8.19 -11.18
C PHE A 411 8.24 9.03 -12.46
N ASN A 412 8.15 8.37 -13.63
CA ASN A 412 8.10 9.05 -14.93
C ASN A 412 7.53 8.15 -16.04
N ASP A 413 7.30 8.72 -17.23
CA ASP A 413 6.67 8.10 -18.40
C ASP A 413 7.53 8.13 -19.67
N GLY A 414 8.80 8.55 -19.59
CA GLY A 414 9.55 8.90 -20.79
C GLY A 414 11.06 9.05 -20.62
N GLU A 415 11.75 9.12 -21.77
CA GLU A 415 13.21 9.18 -21.82
C GLU A 415 13.80 10.50 -21.27
N PRO A 416 15.02 10.46 -20.71
CA PRO A 416 15.78 11.67 -20.42
C PRO A 416 15.97 12.55 -21.66
N TYR A 417 15.89 13.88 -21.49
CA TYR A 417 15.96 14.85 -22.58
C TYR A 417 16.99 15.95 -22.32
N LYS A 418 18.07 15.93 -23.11
CA LYS A 418 19.21 16.87 -23.12
C LYS A 418 20.01 16.91 -21.83
N ASP A 419 20.28 15.73 -21.27
CA ASP A 419 21.22 15.59 -20.17
C ASP A 419 22.63 16.06 -20.62
N TRP A 420 23.32 16.81 -19.74
CA TRP A 420 24.64 17.51 -19.76
C TRP A 420 25.72 17.41 -20.87
N ASP A 421 25.47 16.87 -22.06
CA ASP A 421 26.55 16.41 -22.94
C ASP A 421 26.84 17.23 -24.20
N THR A 422 26.49 18.51 -24.19
CA THR A 422 27.12 19.44 -25.11
C THR A 422 27.70 20.62 -24.34
N GLY A 423 29.02 20.80 -24.43
CA GLY A 423 29.70 22.04 -24.02
C GLY A 423 29.25 23.28 -24.81
N TYR A 424 28.11 23.22 -25.50
CA TYR A 424 27.46 24.26 -26.29
C TYR A 424 25.93 24.08 -26.27
N ASP A 425 25.16 25.17 -26.10
CA ASP A 425 23.72 25.14 -26.42
C ASP A 425 23.51 25.06 -27.94
N ASN A 426 22.25 24.91 -28.37
CA ASN A 426 21.83 24.98 -29.79
C ASN A 426 22.27 26.29 -30.50
N TRP A 427 22.80 27.28 -29.77
CA TRP A 427 23.21 28.60 -30.23
C TRP A 427 24.73 28.83 -30.11
N GLY A 428 25.52 27.83 -29.70
CA GLY A 428 26.97 27.90 -29.64
C GLY A 428 27.56 28.58 -28.40
N ASN A 429 26.82 28.69 -27.29
CA ASN A 429 27.33 29.23 -26.02
C ASN A 429 27.91 28.13 -25.13
N THR A 430 29.11 28.34 -24.58
CA THR A 430 29.77 27.39 -23.68
C THR A 430 28.98 27.19 -22.38
N HIS A 431 28.46 25.99 -22.16
CA HIS A 431 27.91 25.58 -20.87
C HIS A 431 29.04 25.06 -19.96
N VAL A 432 29.03 25.53 -18.71
CA VAL A 432 29.70 24.82 -17.61
C VAL A 432 28.62 23.89 -17.08
N HIS A 433 28.77 22.59 -17.24
CA HIS A 433 27.91 21.58 -16.59
C HIS A 433 28.68 20.98 -15.40
N PRO A 434 27.99 20.44 -14.38
CA PRO A 434 28.64 19.64 -13.36
C PRO A 434 29.38 18.47 -14.01
N SER A 435 30.66 18.29 -13.72
CA SER A 435 31.45 17.17 -14.27
C SER A 435 31.41 15.98 -13.32
N ILE A 436 30.78 14.88 -13.71
CA ILE A 436 31.03 13.56 -13.12
C ILE A 436 32.33 13.01 -13.75
N PRO A 437 33.26 12.43 -12.99
CA PRO A 437 34.51 11.91 -13.57
C PRO A 437 34.29 10.66 -14.46
N GLY A 438 34.46 10.79 -15.78
CA GLY A 438 34.59 9.63 -16.70
C GLY A 438 33.26 8.97 -17.11
N ASN A 439 33.34 7.70 -17.51
CA ASN A 439 32.22 6.73 -17.62
C ASN A 439 32.28 5.87 -16.34
N PRO A 440 31.80 6.39 -15.19
CA PRO A 440 32.04 5.81 -13.87
C PRO A 440 31.59 4.35 -13.73
N ASP A 441 30.59 3.91 -14.48
CA ASP A 441 30.07 2.53 -14.45
C ASP A 441 30.87 1.53 -15.31
N GLY A 442 31.82 2.01 -16.12
CA GLY A 442 32.68 1.19 -16.98
C GLY A 442 32.05 0.56 -18.21
N ASP A 443 30.71 0.52 -18.34
CA ASP A 443 29.98 -0.22 -19.37
C ASP A 443 28.72 0.52 -19.86
N GLY A 444 28.73 1.13 -21.05
CA GLY A 444 27.55 1.84 -21.56
C GLY A 444 27.81 2.76 -22.75
N LYS A 445 26.79 3.53 -23.16
CA LYS A 445 26.94 4.65 -24.11
C LYS A 445 27.11 5.93 -23.30
N THR A 446 28.13 6.72 -23.60
CA THR A 446 28.27 8.09 -23.06
C THR A 446 27.75 9.12 -24.07
N GLY A 447 27.17 10.23 -23.58
CA GLY A 447 26.72 11.34 -24.42
C GLY A 447 25.28 11.80 -24.13
N MET A 448 24.80 12.75 -24.94
CA MET A 448 23.50 13.42 -24.74
C MET A 448 22.36 12.43 -24.50
N ASN A 449 21.71 12.56 -23.32
CA ASN A 449 20.63 11.71 -22.78
C ASN A 449 21.04 10.36 -22.16
N GLU A 450 22.32 10.12 -21.90
CA GLU A 450 22.84 8.85 -21.33
C GLU A 450 23.55 9.05 -19.99
N MET A 451 23.15 10.04 -19.19
CA MET A 451 23.86 10.41 -17.95
C MET A 451 23.17 9.90 -16.68
N LEU A 452 21.96 9.35 -16.82
CA LEU A 452 21.12 8.96 -15.69
C LEU A 452 21.72 7.77 -14.93
N ASP A 453 22.15 6.75 -15.66
CA ASP A 453 22.84 5.55 -15.18
C ASP A 453 24.21 5.88 -14.58
N ASP A 454 24.99 6.73 -15.24
CA ASP A 454 26.26 7.24 -14.71
C ASP A 454 26.08 7.99 -13.37
N MET A 455 25.04 8.84 -13.28
CA MET A 455 24.72 9.56 -12.05
C MET A 455 24.19 8.61 -10.96
N ALA A 456 23.37 7.62 -11.32
CA ALA A 456 22.86 6.60 -10.41
C ALA A 456 23.99 5.75 -9.81
N HIS A 457 24.96 5.36 -10.64
CA HIS A 457 26.20 4.71 -10.19
C HIS A 457 26.99 5.65 -9.25
N TYR A 458 27.19 6.90 -9.65
CA TYR A 458 28.00 7.85 -8.86
C TYR A 458 27.46 8.08 -7.44
N ILE A 459 26.15 8.27 -7.25
CA ILE A 459 25.56 8.49 -5.91
C ILE A 459 25.50 7.23 -5.04
N ARG A 460 25.62 6.06 -5.67
CA ARG A 460 25.63 4.77 -5.00
C ARG A 460 27.06 4.46 -4.53
N SER A 461 28.05 4.57 -5.42
CA SER A 461 29.45 4.24 -5.12
C SER A 461 30.21 5.29 -4.31
N ASN A 462 29.74 6.54 -4.22
CA ASN A 462 30.44 7.61 -3.49
C ASN A 462 29.73 7.99 -2.19
N ASP A 463 30.52 8.09 -1.11
CA ASP A 463 30.02 8.56 0.18
C ASP A 463 29.53 10.01 0.09
N CYS A 464 28.22 10.17 0.21
CA CYS A 464 27.54 11.45 0.21
C CYS A 464 27.90 12.28 1.47
N ARG A 465 28.25 11.63 2.58
CA ARG A 465 28.33 12.25 3.92
C ARG A 465 29.61 11.89 4.68
N GLY A 466 30.72 12.48 4.24
CA GLY A 466 31.98 12.40 4.98
C GLY A 466 32.00 13.05 6.37
N ASP A 467 30.92 13.69 6.84
CA ASP A 467 30.74 14.12 8.24
C ASP A 467 30.10 13.05 9.15
N LEU A 468 29.59 11.97 8.58
CA LEU A 468 29.00 10.83 9.30
C LEU A 468 29.97 9.64 9.31
N ALA A 469 29.75 8.72 10.25
CA ALA A 469 30.46 7.44 10.25
C ALA A 469 29.80 6.51 9.21
N GLU A 470 30.60 5.64 8.60
CA GLU A 470 30.17 4.68 7.55
C GLU A 470 29.78 5.34 6.22
N HIS A 471 29.90 4.59 5.13
CA HIS A 471 29.57 5.04 3.78
C HIS A 471 28.09 5.36 3.68
N GLN A 472 27.75 6.62 3.37
CA GLN A 472 26.37 7.05 3.18
C GLN A 472 26.08 7.19 1.70
N GLU A 473 25.09 6.46 1.24
CA GLU A 473 24.78 6.30 -0.18
C GLU A 473 23.29 6.46 -0.44
N ILE A 474 22.95 6.66 -1.71
CA ILE A 474 21.56 6.78 -2.16
C ILE A 474 21.22 5.54 -2.99
N ILE A 475 20.11 4.89 -2.66
CA ILE A 475 19.60 3.72 -3.41
C ILE A 475 18.50 4.18 -4.37
N SER A 476 18.68 3.91 -5.66
CA SER A 476 17.78 4.35 -6.72
C SER A 476 16.75 3.28 -7.10
N TYR A 477 15.51 3.72 -7.31
CA TYR A 477 14.35 2.98 -7.75
C TYR A 477 13.72 3.68 -8.95
N TYR A 478 13.15 2.91 -9.88
CA TYR A 478 12.55 3.44 -11.10
C TYR A 478 11.20 2.79 -11.34
N VAL A 479 10.14 3.60 -11.41
CA VAL A 479 8.79 3.18 -11.75
C VAL A 479 8.40 3.87 -13.05
N TYR A 480 8.31 3.08 -14.12
CA TYR A 480 7.96 3.55 -15.46
C TYR A 480 6.47 3.40 -15.73
N ALA A 481 5.78 4.51 -15.97
CA ALA A 481 4.36 4.54 -16.29
C ALA A 481 4.14 4.56 -17.81
N ALA A 482 4.11 3.39 -18.45
CA ALA A 482 3.88 3.26 -19.89
C ALA A 482 2.42 3.53 -20.31
N LEU A 483 1.47 3.47 -19.37
CA LEU A 483 0.05 3.86 -19.53
C LEU A 483 -0.65 3.43 -20.84
N GLY A 484 -0.29 2.26 -21.36
CA GLY A 484 -0.93 1.61 -22.51
C GLY A 484 -0.23 1.84 -23.84
N GLU A 485 0.90 2.56 -23.85
CA GLU A 485 1.67 2.82 -25.08
C GLU A 485 2.51 1.61 -25.54
N GLY A 486 2.55 0.53 -24.76
CA GLY A 486 3.24 -0.72 -25.13
C GLY A 486 4.76 -0.61 -25.09
N GLU A 487 5.29 0.35 -24.32
CA GLU A 487 6.70 0.63 -24.14
C GLU A 487 7.38 -0.36 -23.19
N ILE A 488 7.51 -1.62 -23.64
CA ILE A 488 8.01 -2.72 -22.80
C ILE A 488 9.55 -2.84 -22.86
N ASN A 489 10.14 -2.72 -24.06
CA ASN A 489 11.58 -2.86 -24.29
C ASN A 489 12.05 -1.91 -25.41
N ASN A 490 12.30 -0.65 -25.05
CA ASN A 490 12.69 0.44 -25.95
C ASN A 490 13.84 1.26 -25.34
N THR A 491 14.25 2.34 -26.00
CA THR A 491 15.33 3.21 -25.51
C THR A 491 15.05 3.81 -24.12
N SER A 492 13.80 4.23 -23.86
CA SER A 492 13.38 4.85 -22.60
C SER A 492 13.50 3.88 -21.43
N THR A 493 12.89 2.70 -21.57
CA THR A 493 12.93 1.66 -20.53
C THR A 493 14.32 1.05 -20.38
N ARG A 494 15.12 0.98 -21.44
CA ARG A 494 16.54 0.59 -21.36
C ARG A 494 17.32 1.50 -20.40
N ARG A 495 17.26 2.83 -20.58
CA ARG A 495 18.01 3.79 -19.75
C ARG A 495 17.68 3.69 -18.27
N MET A 496 16.41 3.42 -17.95
CA MET A 496 15.99 3.27 -16.56
C MET A 496 16.36 1.91 -15.98
N ARG A 497 16.43 0.85 -16.78
CA ARG A 497 16.98 -0.43 -16.31
C ARG A 497 18.49 -0.32 -16.06
N GLU A 498 19.24 0.33 -16.95
CA GLU A 498 20.67 0.60 -16.74
C GLU A 498 20.87 1.38 -15.42
N ALA A 499 20.10 2.46 -15.21
CA ALA A 499 20.16 3.23 -13.99
C ALA A 499 19.68 2.48 -12.73
N ALA A 500 18.68 1.60 -12.86
CA ALA A 500 18.21 0.73 -11.77
C ALA A 500 19.28 -0.29 -11.38
N ALA A 501 19.97 -0.89 -12.35
CA ALA A 501 21.07 -1.81 -12.12
C ALA A 501 22.24 -1.09 -11.43
N ASN A 502 22.62 0.09 -11.91
CA ASN A 502 23.75 0.86 -11.38
C ASN A 502 23.48 1.55 -10.04
N GLY A 503 22.25 1.96 -9.75
CA GLY A 503 21.92 2.70 -8.52
C GLY A 503 21.15 1.90 -7.47
N GLY A 504 20.60 0.75 -7.84
CA GLY A 504 19.66 -0.02 -7.03
C GLY A 504 20.12 -1.42 -6.63
N PHE A 505 21.33 -1.83 -7.01
CA PHE A 505 21.90 -3.13 -6.66
C PHE A 505 22.03 -3.32 -5.14
N VAL A 506 22.01 -4.58 -4.72
CA VAL A 506 22.37 -4.99 -3.36
C VAL A 506 23.86 -5.29 -3.36
N ASP A 507 24.61 -4.45 -2.68
CA ASP A 507 26.06 -4.58 -2.51
C ASP A 507 26.37 -5.74 -1.53
N VAL A 508 26.71 -6.91 -2.07
CA VAL A 508 26.94 -8.14 -1.29
C VAL A 508 28.39 -8.23 -0.81
N ASP A 509 29.34 -7.77 -1.62
CA ASP A 509 30.78 -7.88 -1.33
C ASP A 509 31.39 -6.62 -0.68
N GLY A 510 30.61 -5.54 -0.58
CA GLY A 510 30.97 -4.30 0.09
C GLY A 510 31.92 -3.42 -0.72
N ASP A 511 32.03 -3.63 -2.03
CA ASP A 511 32.87 -2.83 -2.91
C ASP A 511 32.17 -1.56 -3.44
N HIS A 512 30.86 -1.44 -3.18
CA HIS A 512 29.98 -0.35 -3.62
C HIS A 512 29.87 -0.20 -5.14
N LEU A 513 30.02 -1.31 -5.88
CA LEU A 513 29.85 -1.42 -7.32
C LEU A 513 28.88 -2.55 -7.64
N PRO A 514 28.18 -2.52 -8.79
CA PRO A 514 27.34 -3.64 -9.21
C PRO A 514 28.21 -4.81 -9.71
N ASP A 515 28.05 -6.01 -9.15
CA ASP A 515 28.68 -7.25 -9.66
C ASP A 515 27.66 -8.23 -10.29
N PRO A 516 27.77 -8.54 -11.61
CA PRO A 516 28.63 -7.89 -12.57
C PRO A 516 28.06 -6.53 -12.99
N SER A 517 28.89 -5.69 -13.59
CA SER A 517 28.41 -4.51 -14.33
C SER A 517 27.32 -4.91 -15.33
N HIS A 518 26.32 -4.04 -15.50
CA HIS A 518 25.19 -4.36 -16.37
C HIS A 518 25.64 -4.52 -17.85
N PRO A 519 24.93 -5.29 -18.67
CA PRO A 519 25.32 -5.52 -20.06
C PRO A 519 25.22 -4.25 -20.92
N ALA A 520 26.20 -4.05 -21.82
CA ALA A 520 26.22 -2.92 -22.75
C ALA A 520 25.06 -2.87 -23.77
N ASP A 521 24.32 -3.98 -23.95
CA ASP A 521 23.09 -4.04 -24.74
C ASP A 521 21.94 -4.60 -23.88
N PHE A 522 21.43 -3.75 -22.98
CA PHE A 522 20.36 -4.11 -22.06
C PHE A 522 19.05 -4.48 -22.80
N ILE A 523 18.80 -3.92 -23.99
CA ILE A 523 17.61 -4.26 -24.80
C ILE A 523 17.66 -5.75 -25.18
N SER A 524 18.80 -6.21 -25.69
CA SER A 524 18.99 -7.62 -26.03
C SER A 524 18.97 -8.53 -24.80
N TYR A 525 19.52 -8.05 -23.67
CA TYR A 525 19.49 -8.79 -22.40
C TYR A 525 18.06 -9.03 -21.91
N TYR A 526 17.26 -7.98 -21.75
CA TYR A 526 15.86 -8.08 -21.33
C TYR A 526 14.96 -8.82 -22.34
N GLN A 527 15.31 -8.77 -23.64
CA GLN A 527 14.61 -9.57 -24.65
C GLN A 527 14.65 -11.08 -24.36
N THR A 528 15.66 -11.56 -23.61
CA THR A 528 15.74 -12.95 -23.15
C THR A 528 14.54 -13.33 -22.28
N ALA A 529 14.18 -12.47 -21.33
CA ALA A 529 13.02 -12.67 -20.47
C ALA A 529 11.70 -12.64 -21.22
N LEU A 530 11.55 -11.70 -22.16
CA LEU A 530 10.37 -11.63 -23.03
C LEU A 530 10.21 -12.89 -23.91
N ASN A 531 11.30 -13.60 -24.19
CA ASN A 531 11.29 -14.87 -24.91
C ASN A 531 11.08 -16.09 -23.99
N GLY A 532 10.86 -15.88 -22.68
CA GLY A 532 10.69 -16.92 -21.67
C GLY A 532 11.99 -17.58 -21.20
N GLY A 533 13.14 -16.93 -21.43
CA GLY A 533 14.43 -17.33 -20.87
C GLY A 533 14.67 -16.71 -19.48
N SER A 534 15.74 -17.17 -18.81
CA SER A 534 16.23 -16.62 -17.54
C SER A 534 17.67 -16.14 -17.71
N CYS A 535 18.08 -15.19 -16.88
CA CYS A 535 19.44 -14.65 -16.83
C CYS A 535 20.21 -15.16 -15.60
N GLU A 536 21.50 -14.81 -15.53
CA GLU A 536 22.34 -15.15 -14.38
C GLU A 536 21.99 -14.24 -13.20
N VAL A 537 21.66 -14.87 -12.08
CA VAL A 537 21.36 -14.19 -10.81
C VAL A 537 22.59 -13.41 -10.35
N ASN A 538 22.40 -12.14 -9.98
CA ASN A 538 23.46 -11.23 -9.59
C ASN A 538 22.95 -10.12 -8.64
N GLU A 539 23.81 -9.15 -8.29
CA GLU A 539 23.51 -8.14 -7.27
C GLU A 539 22.35 -7.18 -7.61
N TRP A 540 22.02 -7.00 -8.89
CA TRP A 540 20.91 -6.16 -9.32
C TRP A 540 19.72 -6.95 -9.89
N ASP A 541 19.88 -8.25 -10.16
CA ASP A 541 18.84 -9.18 -10.63
C ASP A 541 18.91 -10.49 -9.79
N ASP A 542 18.35 -10.46 -8.58
CA ASP A 542 18.39 -11.60 -7.64
C ASP A 542 17.48 -12.76 -8.10
N ASN A 543 16.44 -12.45 -8.87
CA ASN A 543 15.44 -13.44 -9.29
C ASN A 543 15.76 -14.08 -10.66
N GLY A 544 16.75 -13.55 -11.39
CA GLY A 544 17.21 -14.05 -12.68
C GLY A 544 16.24 -13.81 -13.84
N ASP A 545 15.36 -12.80 -13.74
CA ASP A 545 14.35 -12.46 -14.74
C ASP A 545 14.84 -11.48 -15.82
N CYS A 546 16.15 -11.24 -15.88
CA CYS A 546 16.80 -10.32 -16.80
C CYS A 546 16.35 -8.86 -16.64
N ASN A 547 15.77 -8.50 -15.50
CA ASN A 547 15.29 -7.16 -15.19
C ASN A 547 15.74 -6.75 -13.78
N PRO A 548 16.23 -5.52 -13.58
CA PRO A 548 16.69 -5.12 -12.26
C PRO A 548 15.57 -5.12 -11.21
N ASP A 549 15.86 -5.59 -10.00
CA ASP A 549 14.88 -5.69 -8.89
C ASP A 549 14.32 -4.33 -8.43
N THR A 550 14.99 -3.24 -8.80
CA THR A 550 14.60 -1.85 -8.50
C THR A 550 13.91 -1.15 -9.68
N PHE A 551 13.66 -1.86 -10.79
CA PHE A 551 12.92 -1.37 -11.95
C PHE A 551 11.52 -1.99 -12.03
N TYR A 552 10.49 -1.13 -12.05
CA TYR A 552 9.09 -1.51 -12.06
C TYR A 552 8.40 -0.89 -13.28
N LEU A 553 7.64 -1.70 -14.03
CA LEU A 553 6.98 -1.27 -15.27
C LEU A 553 5.47 -1.39 -15.13
N ALA A 554 4.76 -0.27 -15.25
CA ALA A 554 3.30 -0.21 -15.17
C ALA A 554 2.68 0.18 -16.52
N ASN A 555 1.93 -0.74 -17.15
CA ASN A 555 1.29 -0.47 -18.44
C ASN A 555 -0.12 0.12 -18.31
N ASN A 556 -0.71 0.19 -17.13
CA ASN A 556 -2.03 0.78 -16.91
C ASN A 556 -2.17 1.27 -15.47
N GLY A 557 -3.28 1.95 -15.16
CA GLY A 557 -3.53 2.49 -13.81
C GLY A 557 -3.57 1.45 -12.69
N TYR A 558 -4.02 0.22 -12.95
CA TYR A 558 -4.04 -0.85 -11.94
C TYR A 558 -2.64 -1.39 -11.65
N GLU A 559 -1.87 -1.62 -12.71
CA GLU A 559 -0.45 -1.99 -12.60
C GLU A 559 0.32 -0.87 -11.92
N LEU A 560 0.02 0.40 -12.19
CA LEU A 560 0.72 1.52 -11.55
C LEU A 560 0.61 1.48 -10.02
N VAL A 561 -0.59 1.23 -9.49
CA VAL A 561 -0.78 1.06 -8.04
C VAL A 561 0.00 -0.15 -7.52
N THR A 562 -0.02 -1.25 -8.27
CA THR A 562 0.66 -2.51 -7.91
C THR A 562 2.18 -2.32 -7.85
N GLU A 563 2.76 -1.73 -8.89
CA GLU A 563 4.19 -1.50 -9.06
C GLU A 563 4.73 -0.45 -8.08
N LEU A 564 4.01 0.66 -7.86
CA LEU A 564 4.38 1.63 -6.83
C LEU A 564 4.34 1.00 -5.44
N THR A 565 3.32 0.18 -5.15
CA THR A 565 3.23 -0.53 -3.87
C THR A 565 4.38 -1.52 -3.71
N ALA A 566 4.73 -2.27 -4.77
CA ALA A 566 5.85 -3.20 -4.76
C ALA A 566 7.20 -2.48 -4.52
N ALA A 567 7.42 -1.35 -5.18
CA ALA A 567 8.61 -0.51 -4.97
C ALA A 567 8.71 -0.02 -3.52
N PHE A 568 7.63 0.52 -2.94
CA PHE A 568 7.63 0.96 -1.54
C PHE A 568 7.80 -0.20 -0.56
N GLN A 569 7.20 -1.36 -0.81
CA GLN A 569 7.42 -2.56 -0.01
C GLN A 569 8.87 -3.04 -0.07
N SER A 570 9.50 -2.98 -1.24
CA SER A 570 10.93 -3.27 -1.38
C SER A 570 11.77 -2.27 -0.59
N ILE A 571 11.47 -0.97 -0.69
CA ILE A 571 12.15 0.08 0.10
C ILE A 571 11.99 -0.20 1.60
N LEU A 572 10.78 -0.49 2.08
CA LEU A 572 10.53 -0.84 3.48
C LEU A 572 11.31 -2.07 3.91
N ARG A 573 11.38 -3.11 3.07
CA ARG A 573 12.18 -4.32 3.33
C ARG A 573 13.67 -4.01 3.40
N ARG A 574 14.17 -3.05 2.62
CA ARG A 574 15.59 -2.61 2.63
C ARG A 574 15.89 -1.65 3.78
N ALA A 575 14.91 -0.86 4.21
CA ALA A 575 14.96 0.03 5.37
C ALA A 575 14.80 -0.73 6.69
N SER A 576 14.03 -1.83 6.70
CA SER A 576 13.87 -2.70 7.86
C SER A 576 15.18 -3.46 8.09
N SER A 577 15.94 -3.06 9.10
CA SER A 577 17.05 -3.83 9.64
C SER A 577 16.60 -5.12 10.37
N GLY A 578 15.42 -5.66 10.06
CA GLY A 578 14.77 -6.76 10.77
C GLY A 578 13.82 -7.62 9.93
N GLY A 579 14.04 -7.71 8.60
CA GLY A 579 13.32 -8.67 7.74
C GLY A 579 13.75 -10.13 7.92
N ALA A 580 14.90 -10.33 8.58
CA ALA A 580 15.35 -11.62 9.06
C ALA A 580 14.63 -11.97 10.35
N ALA A 581 14.52 -13.25 10.66
CA ALA A 581 14.62 -13.63 12.05
C ALA A 581 15.89 -13.00 12.64
N SER A 582 15.73 -11.90 13.37
CA SER A 582 16.85 -11.12 13.88
C SER A 582 17.27 -11.77 15.19
N VAL A 583 18.45 -12.41 15.18
CA VAL A 583 19.16 -12.76 16.42
C VAL A 583 19.77 -11.47 16.95
N ILE A 584 18.94 -10.61 17.53
CA ILE A 584 19.42 -9.56 18.42
C ILE A 584 18.72 -9.78 19.75
N SER A 585 19.34 -10.56 20.63
CA SER A 585 19.95 -9.99 21.83
C SER A 585 20.49 -11.08 22.78
N ALA A 586 21.81 -11.08 22.92
CA ALA A 586 22.62 -11.65 23.99
C ALA A 586 22.38 -13.12 24.41
N ALA A 587 23.34 -13.94 23.98
CA ALA A 587 23.74 -15.14 24.70
C ALA A 587 24.01 -14.82 26.18
N ALA A 588 23.20 -15.40 27.07
CA ALA A 588 23.65 -15.58 28.43
C ALA A 588 24.35 -16.95 28.48
N ASN A 589 25.68 -16.93 28.65
CA ASN A 589 26.46 -18.16 28.83
C ASN A 589 25.97 -18.88 30.09
N GLY A 590 25.23 -19.96 29.91
CA GLY A 590 25.04 -20.97 30.94
C GLY A 590 26.24 -21.89 31.00
N GLU A 591 26.39 -22.64 32.09
CA GLU A 591 27.32 -23.76 32.08
C GLU A 591 26.83 -24.79 31.06
N GLY A 592 27.59 -24.97 29.98
CA GLY A 592 27.34 -25.98 28.95
C GLY A 592 26.27 -25.62 27.90
N ALA A 593 25.62 -24.45 27.96
CA ALA A 593 24.63 -24.06 26.96
C ALA A 593 24.53 -22.53 26.76
N ILE A 594 24.09 -22.15 25.58
CA ILE A 594 23.71 -20.80 25.18
C ILE A 594 22.20 -20.75 25.00
N TYR A 595 21.57 -19.67 25.47
CA TYR A 595 20.14 -19.44 25.30
C TYR A 595 19.92 -18.20 24.47
N GLN A 596 19.05 -18.30 23.47
CA GLN A 596 18.76 -17.24 22.53
C GLN A 596 17.26 -17.09 22.33
N ALA A 597 16.86 -15.87 21.99
CA ALA A 597 15.53 -15.55 21.55
C ALA A 597 15.56 -15.27 20.05
N ILE A 598 14.53 -15.75 19.35
CA ILE A 598 14.30 -15.48 17.94
C ILE A 598 12.86 -15.00 17.75
N PHE A 599 12.64 -14.15 16.76
CA PHE A 599 11.30 -13.78 16.34
C PHE A 599 11.18 -13.82 14.82
N GLN A 600 9.96 -13.97 14.32
CA GLN A 600 9.62 -13.91 12.91
C GLN A 600 8.41 -13.00 12.73
N THR A 601 8.49 -12.09 11.76
CA THR A 601 7.37 -11.23 11.38
C THR A 601 6.23 -12.05 10.80
N THR A 602 6.53 -13.16 10.11
CA THR A 602 5.56 -14.13 9.63
C THR A 602 6.17 -15.53 9.58
N LEU A 603 5.58 -16.46 10.32
CA LEU A 603 5.81 -17.90 10.22
C LEU A 603 4.82 -18.49 9.21
N VAL A 604 5.33 -19.14 8.16
CA VAL A 604 4.53 -19.86 7.17
C VAL A 604 4.74 -21.35 7.35
N ASP A 605 3.65 -22.08 7.58
CA ASP A 605 3.66 -23.54 7.73
C ASP A 605 2.56 -24.17 6.87
N GLY A 606 2.94 -24.63 5.68
CA GLY A 606 2.01 -25.12 4.67
C GLY A 606 1.05 -24.02 4.17
N ALA A 607 -0.25 -24.20 4.40
CA ALA A 607 -1.29 -23.22 4.05
C ALA A 607 -1.58 -22.20 5.15
N TYR A 608 -0.91 -22.33 6.31
CA TYR A 608 -1.11 -21.48 7.46
C TYR A 608 -0.03 -20.40 7.53
N SER A 609 -0.43 -19.20 7.94
CA SER A 609 0.47 -18.07 8.17
C SER A 609 0.12 -17.43 9.51
N VAL A 610 1.13 -17.29 10.37
CA VAL A 610 1.02 -16.66 11.68
C VAL A 610 2.00 -15.50 11.73
N ALA A 611 1.50 -14.29 11.96
CA ALA A 611 2.35 -13.11 12.10
C ALA A 611 2.90 -13.01 13.53
N TRP A 612 4.09 -12.41 13.68
CA TRP A 612 4.70 -12.06 14.97
C TRP A 612 4.78 -13.23 15.96
N THR A 613 5.61 -14.20 15.60
CA THR A 613 5.89 -15.40 16.40
C THR A 613 7.29 -15.31 17.01
N GLY A 614 7.47 -15.82 18.23
CA GLY A 614 8.78 -15.91 18.85
C GLY A 614 9.10 -17.31 19.33
N ASP A 615 10.39 -17.53 19.58
CA ASP A 615 10.91 -18.71 20.27
C ASP A 615 12.06 -18.32 21.21
N VAL A 616 12.20 -19.09 22.29
CA VAL A 616 13.37 -19.09 23.17
C VAL A 616 13.90 -20.50 23.19
N ASN A 617 15.15 -20.69 22.79
CA ASN A 617 15.75 -22.01 22.65
C ASN A 617 17.13 -22.07 23.29
N GLY A 618 17.58 -23.31 23.53
CA GLY A 618 18.91 -23.63 24.04
C GLY A 618 19.72 -24.43 23.01
N LEU A 619 21.00 -24.08 22.85
CA LEU A 619 22.00 -24.89 22.15
C LEU A 619 23.10 -25.28 23.13
N PHE A 620 23.73 -26.43 22.90
CA PHE A 620 24.91 -26.80 23.66
C PHE A 620 26.10 -25.91 23.33
N VAL A 621 27.00 -25.74 24.29
CA VAL A 621 28.31 -25.11 24.09
C VAL A 621 29.38 -26.05 24.61
N ASP A 622 30.31 -26.44 23.73
CA ASP A 622 31.42 -27.31 24.10
C ASP A 622 32.57 -26.57 24.81
N ASP A 623 33.56 -27.32 25.32
CA ASP A 623 34.72 -26.75 26.02
C ASP A 623 35.58 -25.82 25.14
N GLY A 624 35.43 -25.89 23.82
CA GLY A 624 36.06 -25.01 22.84
C GLY A 624 35.26 -23.73 22.59
N GLY A 625 34.08 -23.58 23.17
CA GLY A 625 33.18 -22.45 22.97
C GLY A 625 32.35 -22.55 21.69
N ASN A 626 32.25 -23.72 21.07
CA ASN A 626 31.46 -23.90 19.85
C ASN A 626 30.02 -24.30 20.17
N MET A 627 29.07 -23.76 19.40
CA MET A 627 27.66 -24.13 19.48
C MET A 627 27.43 -25.51 18.87
N ARG A 628 26.57 -26.31 19.49
CA ARG A 628 26.27 -27.69 19.09
C ARG A 628 24.76 -27.95 19.10
N GLU A 629 24.28 -28.66 18.08
CA GLU A 629 22.93 -29.24 18.09
C GLU A 629 22.81 -30.36 19.13
N ASP A 630 21.60 -30.81 19.40
CA ASP A 630 21.29 -31.98 20.25
C ASP A 630 20.42 -32.95 19.44
N ASP A 631 20.69 -34.24 19.52
CA ASP A 631 19.86 -35.28 18.88
C ASP A 631 18.58 -35.64 19.69
N GLY A 632 18.39 -34.96 20.82
CA GLY A 632 17.26 -35.07 21.73
C GLY A 632 17.54 -35.90 22.98
N ASP A 633 18.75 -36.46 23.13
CA ASP A 633 19.15 -37.23 24.31
C ASP A 633 19.63 -36.36 25.49
N LYS A 634 19.89 -35.07 25.22
CA LYS A 634 20.30 -34.02 26.17
C LYS A 634 21.69 -34.24 26.75
N VAL A 635 22.54 -34.97 26.04
CA VAL A 635 23.94 -35.25 26.37
C VAL A 635 24.79 -34.65 25.27
N LEU A 636 25.81 -33.87 25.63
CA LEU A 636 26.78 -33.35 24.67
C LEU A 636 27.87 -34.38 24.39
N GLU A 637 27.99 -34.75 23.13
CA GLU A 637 28.79 -35.85 22.62
C GLU A 637 29.72 -35.40 21.48
N ASP A 638 30.11 -36.34 20.61
CA ASP A 638 30.97 -36.05 19.48
C ASP A 638 30.24 -35.30 18.36
N ALA A 639 31.00 -34.71 17.43
CA ALA A 639 30.44 -33.91 16.35
C ALA A 639 29.60 -34.73 15.35
N ALA A 640 29.68 -36.06 15.38
CA ALA A 640 28.85 -36.92 14.54
C ALA A 640 27.44 -37.09 15.09
N SER A 641 27.30 -37.07 16.42
CA SER A 641 26.03 -37.16 17.14
C SER A 641 25.43 -35.77 17.34
N ASP A 642 26.26 -34.81 17.75
CA ASP A 642 25.93 -33.40 17.96
C ASP A 642 26.75 -32.47 17.05
N PRO A 643 26.28 -32.17 15.84
CA PRO A 643 27.02 -31.33 14.90
C PRO A 643 27.37 -29.93 15.43
N TYR A 644 28.48 -29.37 14.92
CA TYR A 644 28.81 -27.94 15.10
C TYR A 644 27.78 -27.07 14.39
N VAL A 645 27.37 -25.99 15.05
CA VAL A 645 26.48 -24.97 14.48
C VAL A 645 27.29 -23.71 14.20
N ASP A 646 27.38 -23.37 12.92
CA ASP A 646 27.95 -22.12 12.44
C ASP A 646 26.84 -21.28 11.80
N MET A 647 26.76 -20.02 12.21
CA MET A 647 25.69 -19.10 11.80
C MET A 647 26.30 -17.91 11.06
N CYS A 648 25.60 -17.44 10.03
CA CYS A 648 25.94 -16.21 9.32
C CYS A 648 24.67 -15.43 8.99
N TYR A 649 24.83 -14.15 8.67
CA TYR A 649 23.73 -13.32 8.22
C TYR A 649 23.84 -13.10 6.72
N ASN A 650 22.88 -13.60 5.95
CA ASN A 650 22.83 -13.38 4.52
C ASN A 650 22.23 -11.98 4.28
N VAL A 651 23.06 -11.08 3.77
CA VAL A 651 22.70 -9.67 3.60
C VAL A 651 21.63 -9.49 2.51
N ALA A 652 21.72 -10.27 1.43
CA ALA A 652 20.80 -10.22 0.29
C ALA A 652 19.38 -10.63 0.69
N GLU A 653 19.25 -11.80 1.31
CA GLU A 653 17.96 -12.34 1.75
C GLU A 653 17.45 -11.71 3.05
N LYS A 654 18.32 -10.97 3.76
CA LYS A 654 18.10 -10.54 5.14
C LYS A 654 17.61 -11.71 5.97
N SER A 655 18.44 -12.74 6.11
CA SER A 655 18.09 -13.94 6.87
C SER A 655 19.31 -14.47 7.61
N VAL A 656 19.09 -15.11 8.76
CA VAL A 656 20.16 -15.88 9.42
C VAL A 656 20.18 -17.27 8.79
N ARG A 657 21.36 -17.65 8.28
CA ARG A 657 21.61 -18.94 7.65
C ARG A 657 22.57 -19.76 8.51
N ILE A 658 22.39 -21.07 8.46
CA ILE A 658 23.09 -22.03 9.30
C ILE A 658 23.77 -23.08 8.46
N LYS A 659 24.95 -23.48 8.93
CA LYS A 659 25.67 -24.67 8.49
C LYS A 659 25.91 -25.56 9.71
N THR A 660 25.56 -26.84 9.54
CA THR A 660 25.92 -27.89 10.50
C THR A 660 27.13 -28.67 10.00
N SER A 661 28.13 -28.91 10.85
CA SER A 661 29.33 -29.66 10.49
C SER A 661 29.60 -30.82 11.43
N THR A 662 29.82 -32.02 10.90
CA THR A 662 30.06 -33.24 11.70
C THR A 662 31.52 -33.45 12.10
N SER A 663 32.41 -32.55 11.70
CA SER A 663 33.81 -32.53 12.12
C SER A 663 34.35 -31.11 12.09
N GLU A 664 35.39 -30.84 12.87
CA GLU A 664 36.04 -29.52 12.91
C GLU A 664 36.64 -29.12 11.55
N ALA A 665 37.05 -30.10 10.74
CA ALA A 665 37.61 -29.85 9.40
C ALA A 665 36.54 -29.43 8.36
N ASP A 666 35.27 -29.75 8.62
CA ASP A 666 34.14 -29.43 7.74
C ASP A 666 33.48 -28.09 8.11
N ARG A 667 33.98 -27.41 9.14
CA ARG A 667 33.46 -26.10 9.56
C ARG A 667 33.79 -25.03 8.51
N PRO A 668 32.89 -24.05 8.31
CA PRO A 668 33.12 -22.97 7.38
C PRO A 668 34.31 -22.12 7.84
N THR A 669 35.09 -21.63 6.89
CA THR A 669 36.17 -20.68 7.17
C THR A 669 35.60 -19.30 7.51
N ALA A 670 36.43 -18.39 8.03
CA ALA A 670 35.99 -17.01 8.29
C ALA A 670 35.46 -16.32 7.02
N ALA A 671 36.07 -16.58 5.86
CA ALA A 671 35.62 -16.05 4.58
C ALA A 671 34.26 -16.63 4.14
N ASP A 672 34.02 -17.92 4.44
CA ASP A 672 32.73 -18.56 4.17
C ASP A 672 31.61 -17.94 5.01
N VAL A 673 31.88 -17.69 6.31
CA VAL A 673 30.94 -17.04 7.23
C VAL A 673 30.63 -15.60 6.79
N GLU A 674 31.64 -14.88 6.28
CA GLU A 674 31.48 -13.53 5.75
C GLU A 674 30.64 -13.51 4.46
N LEU A 675 30.89 -14.42 3.52
CA LEU A 675 30.12 -14.56 2.28
C LEU A 675 28.68 -15.06 2.51
N CYS A 676 28.45 -15.87 3.54
CA CYS A 676 27.15 -16.43 3.91
C CYS A 676 26.34 -17.02 2.74
N SER A 677 27.02 -17.77 1.85
CA SER A 677 26.40 -18.36 0.65
C SER A 677 25.34 -19.40 1.01
N THR A 678 24.18 -19.33 0.34
CA THR A 678 23.05 -20.26 0.50
C THR A 678 23.39 -21.71 0.12
N THR A 679 24.45 -21.93 -0.66
CA THR A 679 24.91 -23.28 -1.00
C THR A 679 25.65 -23.95 0.15
N LEU A 680 26.31 -23.15 0.99
CA LEU A 680 27.14 -23.63 2.08
C LEU A 680 26.41 -23.59 3.43
N PHE A 681 25.62 -22.54 3.64
CA PHE A 681 24.70 -22.36 4.76
C PHE A 681 23.27 -22.62 4.26
N ASP A 682 22.95 -23.90 4.11
CA ASP A 682 21.75 -24.41 3.45
C ASP A 682 20.51 -24.43 4.34
N ARG A 683 20.66 -24.10 5.64
CA ARG A 683 19.60 -24.19 6.65
C ARG A 683 19.19 -22.84 7.21
N GLY A 684 17.95 -22.73 7.66
CA GLY A 684 17.45 -21.62 8.46
C GLY A 684 17.43 -21.94 9.96
N LEU A 685 17.08 -20.95 10.78
CA LEU A 685 16.97 -21.10 12.24
C LEU A 685 15.97 -22.19 12.67
N LEU A 686 14.91 -22.40 11.89
CA LEU A 686 13.89 -23.41 12.20
C LEU A 686 14.32 -24.84 11.87
N ASP A 687 15.42 -25.03 11.13
CA ASP A 687 15.93 -26.35 10.75
C ASP A 687 16.94 -26.91 11.76
N LEU A 688 17.24 -26.15 12.82
CA LEU A 688 18.16 -26.54 13.88
C LEU A 688 17.49 -27.47 14.90
N ASN A 689 18.23 -28.49 15.33
CA ASN A 689 17.82 -29.31 16.47
C ASN A 689 18.35 -28.70 17.78
N TYR A 690 17.47 -28.00 18.47
CA TYR A 690 17.76 -27.37 19.76
C TYR A 690 17.74 -28.38 20.91
N LEU A 691 18.56 -28.14 21.94
CA LEU A 691 18.50 -28.87 23.23
C LEU A 691 17.10 -28.76 23.85
N TRP A 692 16.45 -27.61 23.65
CA TRP A 692 15.03 -27.42 23.89
C TRP A 692 14.55 -26.15 23.17
N SER A 693 13.27 -26.13 22.79
CA SER A 693 12.55 -24.95 22.27
C SER A 693 11.30 -24.70 23.12
N ALA A 694 11.17 -23.49 23.67
CA ALA A 694 10.01 -23.08 24.43
C ALA A 694 8.76 -22.94 23.55
N GLY A 695 8.95 -22.45 22.31
CA GLY A 695 7.92 -22.36 21.28
C GLY A 695 7.32 -23.72 20.96
N ASP A 696 8.16 -24.74 20.73
CA ASP A 696 7.69 -26.10 20.48
C ASP A 696 7.01 -26.74 21.70
N TYR A 697 7.57 -26.56 22.91
CA TYR A 697 6.93 -27.02 24.14
C TYR A 697 5.51 -26.45 24.28
N LEU A 698 5.35 -25.13 24.08
CA LEU A 698 4.06 -24.45 24.16
C LEU A 698 3.12 -24.84 23.02
N ALA A 699 3.64 -25.02 21.81
CA ALA A 699 2.87 -25.50 20.65
C ALA A 699 2.45 -26.97 20.76
N GLY A 700 3.11 -27.76 21.62
CA GLY A 700 2.74 -29.13 21.97
C GLY A 700 1.58 -29.24 22.98
N LEU A 701 1.20 -28.14 23.64
CA LEU A 701 0.06 -28.11 24.57
C LEU A 701 -1.27 -28.17 23.81
N THR A 702 -2.25 -28.86 24.38
CA THR A 702 -3.64 -28.83 23.89
C THR A 702 -4.39 -27.61 24.42
N ASP A 703 -5.46 -27.20 23.73
CA ASP A 703 -6.29 -26.06 24.17
C ASP A 703 -6.86 -26.28 25.58
N ALA A 704 -7.26 -27.52 25.89
CA ALA A 704 -7.75 -27.89 27.22
C ALA A 704 -6.68 -27.71 28.32
N GLN A 705 -5.39 -27.87 28.00
CA GLN A 705 -4.29 -27.69 28.95
C GLN A 705 -3.92 -26.24 29.17
N VAL A 706 -4.10 -25.36 28.17
CA VAL A 706 -3.79 -23.93 28.33
C VAL A 706 -4.92 -23.16 28.98
N GLU A 707 -6.17 -23.59 28.81
CA GLU A 707 -7.35 -22.95 29.41
C GLU A 707 -7.38 -23.06 30.93
N LEU A 708 -6.79 -24.14 31.47
CA LEU A 708 -6.71 -24.38 32.90
C LEU A 708 -5.43 -23.79 33.49
N GLN A 709 -5.51 -23.33 34.74
CA GLN A 709 -4.31 -22.99 35.50
C GLN A 709 -3.64 -24.27 36.01
N ARG A 710 -2.42 -24.52 35.55
CA ARG A 710 -1.59 -25.61 36.07
C ARG A 710 -1.16 -25.27 37.51
N PRO A 711 -1.29 -26.16 38.50
CA PRO A 711 -0.72 -25.92 39.83
C PRO A 711 0.80 -25.71 39.71
N TYR A 712 1.35 -24.68 40.37
CA TYR A 712 2.77 -24.33 40.23
C TYR A 712 3.71 -25.52 40.44
N SER A 713 3.42 -26.39 41.42
CA SER A 713 4.23 -27.57 41.75
C SER A 713 4.02 -28.79 40.84
N SER A 714 3.09 -28.72 39.89
CA SER A 714 2.75 -29.82 38.98
C SER A 714 3.72 -29.85 37.80
N THR A 715 4.22 -31.04 37.47
CA THR A 715 5.07 -31.30 36.31
C THR A 715 4.27 -31.71 35.07
N SER A 716 2.94 -31.81 35.16
CA SER A 716 2.10 -32.12 34.01
C SER A 716 2.08 -30.96 33.00
N PRO A 717 1.94 -31.21 31.69
CA PRO A 717 1.91 -30.13 30.69
C PRO A 717 0.73 -29.17 30.93
N GLY A 718 1.01 -27.87 30.86
CA GLY A 718 0.05 -26.79 31.07
C GLY A 718 0.72 -25.49 31.49
N ARG A 719 -0.04 -24.39 31.55
CA ARG A 719 0.48 -23.05 31.82
C ARG A 719 0.12 -22.57 33.23
N TYR A 720 1.07 -21.91 33.89
CA TYR A 720 0.85 -21.21 35.16
C TYR A 720 1.06 -19.72 34.91
N ILE A 721 -0.02 -19.01 34.61
CA ILE A 721 0.02 -17.59 34.24
C ILE A 721 -0.64 -16.80 35.35
N ILE A 722 0.10 -15.83 35.88
CA ILE A 722 -0.37 -14.96 36.95
C ILE A 722 -0.36 -13.51 36.48
N THR A 723 -1.22 -12.71 37.10
CA THR A 723 -1.19 -11.25 36.98
C THR A 723 -1.36 -10.64 38.37
N ALA A 724 -1.23 -9.33 38.46
CA ALA A 724 -1.44 -8.59 39.69
C ALA A 724 -2.53 -7.55 39.49
N ILE A 725 -3.48 -7.45 40.43
CA ILE A 725 -4.56 -6.46 40.42
C ILE A 725 -4.54 -5.73 41.76
N ASP A 726 -4.23 -4.43 41.72
CA ASP A 726 -4.31 -3.52 42.89
C ASP A 726 -5.78 -3.38 43.29
N SER A 727 -6.21 -4.25 44.19
CA SER A 727 -7.60 -4.41 44.61
C SER A 727 -7.77 -4.12 46.10
N VAL A 728 -6.67 -4.10 46.85
CA VAL A 728 -6.63 -3.87 48.29
C VAL A 728 -5.97 -2.52 48.57
N GLY A 729 -6.78 -1.48 48.52
CA GLY A 729 -6.41 -0.14 48.97
C GLY A 729 -6.06 0.84 47.86
N GLY A 730 -5.87 0.40 46.60
CA GLY A 730 -5.67 1.28 45.45
C GLY A 730 -4.45 2.18 45.62
N ASN A 731 -3.40 1.65 46.26
CA ASN A 731 -2.26 2.42 46.72
C ASN A 731 -1.13 2.49 45.66
N GLY A 732 -1.34 1.89 44.48
CA GLY A 732 -0.37 1.83 43.40
C GLY A 732 0.76 0.83 43.64
N LEU A 733 0.62 -0.05 44.63
CA LEU A 733 1.57 -1.11 44.97
C LEU A 733 0.86 -2.47 44.94
N ILE A 734 1.59 -3.50 44.52
CA ILE A 734 1.11 -4.89 44.61
C ILE A 734 1.67 -5.48 45.90
N ASP A 735 0.82 -5.62 46.91
CA ASP A 735 1.15 -6.33 48.13
C ASP A 735 1.03 -7.83 47.84
N GLY A 736 2.17 -8.54 47.82
CA GLY A 736 2.37 -9.92 47.33
C GLY A 736 1.60 -11.07 48.01
N GLY A 737 0.38 -10.84 48.46
CA GLY A 737 -0.62 -11.81 48.93
C GLY A 737 -1.82 -11.90 47.98
N SER A 738 -2.98 -11.38 48.38
CA SER A 738 -4.26 -11.53 47.66
C SER A 738 -4.37 -10.76 46.34
N GLU A 739 -3.40 -9.91 46.01
CA GLU A 739 -3.40 -9.09 44.80
C GLU A 739 -2.73 -9.78 43.61
N VAL A 740 -1.95 -10.84 43.86
CA VAL A 740 -1.45 -11.73 42.81
C VAL A 740 -2.49 -12.82 42.56
N VAL A 741 -3.03 -12.83 41.35
CA VAL A 741 -4.17 -13.67 40.97
C VAL A 741 -3.85 -14.48 39.72
N ASP A 742 -4.56 -15.59 39.54
CA ASP A 742 -4.48 -16.38 38.32
C ASP A 742 -5.04 -15.58 37.14
N PHE A 743 -4.36 -15.62 35.99
CA PHE A 743 -4.86 -15.00 34.76
C PHE A 743 -5.86 -15.93 34.07
N LEU A 744 -7.10 -16.00 34.57
CA LEU A 744 -8.18 -16.84 34.07
C LEU A 744 -9.41 -15.99 33.70
N PRO A 745 -10.31 -16.47 32.82
CA PRO A 745 -11.53 -15.73 32.48
C PRO A 745 -12.35 -15.33 33.72
N ALA A 746 -12.43 -16.22 34.72
CA ALA A 746 -13.14 -15.96 35.98
C ALA A 746 -12.55 -14.81 36.81
N THR A 747 -11.30 -14.41 36.55
CA THR A 747 -10.64 -13.26 37.20
C THR A 747 -11.15 -11.92 36.66
N PHE A 748 -11.73 -11.91 35.46
CA PHE A 748 -12.22 -10.71 34.77
C PHE A 748 -13.74 -10.76 34.54
N PRO A 749 -14.57 -10.74 35.60
CA PRO A 749 -16.01 -10.54 35.45
C PRO A 749 -16.31 -9.14 34.90
N ASP A 750 -17.58 -8.82 34.61
CA ASP A 750 -17.98 -7.52 34.02
C ASP A 750 -17.39 -6.30 34.75
N THR A 751 -17.25 -6.38 36.08
CA THR A 751 -16.69 -5.28 36.90
C THR A 751 -15.20 -5.03 36.65
N LEU A 752 -14.47 -6.01 36.12
CA LEU A 752 -13.03 -5.95 35.85
C LEU A 752 -12.70 -6.12 34.36
N ALA A 753 -13.68 -6.35 33.48
CA ALA A 753 -13.50 -6.45 32.04
C ALA A 753 -12.77 -5.22 31.45
N GLY A 754 -13.06 -4.03 31.99
CA GLY A 754 -12.39 -2.79 31.60
C GLY A 754 -10.86 -2.78 31.82
N LEU A 755 -10.32 -3.62 32.71
CA LEU A 755 -8.86 -3.76 32.87
C LEU A 755 -8.19 -4.34 31.62
N LEU A 756 -8.94 -5.08 30.80
CA LEU A 756 -8.48 -5.65 29.53
C LEU A 756 -8.86 -4.78 28.32
N GLY A 757 -9.51 -3.63 28.52
CA GLY A 757 -10.13 -2.86 27.43
C GLY A 757 -11.34 -3.57 26.79
N ALA A 758 -11.89 -4.59 27.47
CA ALA A 758 -13.08 -5.33 27.04
C ALA A 758 -14.37 -4.59 27.41
N ALA A 759 -15.38 -4.69 26.56
CA ALA A 759 -16.71 -4.11 26.76
C ALA A 759 -17.53 -4.88 27.81
N ASP A 760 -17.35 -6.20 27.88
CA ASP A 760 -18.05 -7.09 28.80
C ASP A 760 -17.21 -8.34 29.16
N ALA A 761 -17.73 -9.17 30.07
CA ALA A 761 -17.08 -10.42 30.48
C ALA A 761 -16.90 -11.44 29.35
N THR A 762 -17.74 -11.40 28.29
CA THR A 762 -17.65 -12.32 27.16
C THR A 762 -16.44 -11.97 26.29
N GLU A 763 -16.24 -10.69 25.99
CA GLU A 763 -15.04 -10.21 25.31
C GLU A 763 -13.79 -10.42 26.16
N ALA A 764 -13.87 -10.18 27.47
CA ALA A 764 -12.77 -10.46 28.41
C ALA A 764 -12.37 -11.94 28.40
N GLU A 765 -13.35 -12.85 28.40
CA GLU A 765 -13.10 -14.30 28.29
C GLU A 765 -12.38 -14.65 26.99
N ALA A 766 -12.81 -14.09 25.86
CA ALA A 766 -12.17 -14.32 24.56
C ALA A 766 -10.71 -13.83 24.54
N ILE A 767 -10.45 -12.61 25.05
CA ILE A 767 -9.08 -12.05 25.15
C ILE A 767 -8.20 -12.93 26.03
N VAL A 768 -8.68 -13.31 27.22
CA VAL A 768 -7.90 -14.16 28.14
C VAL A 768 -7.60 -15.51 27.51
N ARG A 769 -8.57 -16.16 26.87
CA ARG A 769 -8.36 -17.44 26.18
C ARG A 769 -7.30 -17.32 25.08
N TRP A 770 -7.37 -16.24 24.30
CA TRP A 770 -6.42 -15.98 23.22
C TRP A 770 -4.99 -15.74 23.75
N ILE A 771 -4.82 -14.92 24.80
CA ILE A 771 -3.52 -14.64 25.43
C ILE A 771 -2.93 -15.90 26.09
N ARG A 772 -3.78 -16.74 26.69
CA ARG A 772 -3.35 -18.06 27.20
C ARG A 772 -2.94 -19.02 26.07
N GLY A 773 -3.30 -18.71 24.83
CA GLY A 773 -2.79 -19.32 23.62
C GLY A 773 -3.83 -20.09 22.82
N VAL A 774 -5.11 -20.06 23.18
CA VAL A 774 -6.19 -20.71 22.40
C VAL A 774 -6.43 -19.91 21.14
N ASP A 775 -6.57 -20.59 20.00
CA ASP A 775 -6.97 -19.92 18.77
C ASP A 775 -8.48 -19.64 18.79
N VAL A 776 -8.86 -18.36 18.81
CA VAL A 776 -10.24 -17.91 18.93
C VAL A 776 -10.72 -17.35 17.58
N PRO A 777 -11.78 -17.91 16.97
CA PRO A 777 -12.30 -17.41 15.70
C PRO A 777 -12.67 -15.92 15.76
N GLY A 778 -12.25 -15.15 14.75
CA GLY A 778 -12.48 -13.71 14.69
C GLY A 778 -11.37 -12.86 15.33
N MET A 779 -10.42 -13.47 16.02
CA MET A 779 -9.17 -12.85 16.48
C MET A 779 -8.00 -13.22 15.55
N ARG A 780 -6.83 -12.64 15.79
CA ARG A 780 -5.58 -13.00 15.10
C ARG A 780 -5.31 -14.50 15.19
N SER A 781 -5.15 -15.15 14.04
CA SER A 781 -4.86 -16.59 13.98
C SER A 781 -3.49 -16.91 14.57
N ARG A 782 -3.42 -18.01 15.31
CA ARG A 782 -2.20 -18.66 15.81
C ARG A 782 -2.03 -20.09 15.28
N GLN A 783 -2.91 -20.55 14.38
CA GLN A 783 -2.89 -21.90 13.84
C GLN A 783 -1.69 -22.12 12.92
N ILE A 784 -1.03 -23.26 13.11
CA ILE A 784 0.01 -23.81 12.23
C ILE A 784 -0.43 -25.20 11.77
N SER A 785 0.35 -25.86 10.90
CA SER A 785 -0.03 -27.14 10.34
C SER A 785 -0.19 -28.23 11.42
N GLY A 786 -0.94 -29.29 11.09
CA GLY A 786 -1.13 -30.40 12.02
C GLY A 786 -2.06 -30.12 13.20
N ASN A 787 -2.94 -29.10 13.11
CA ASN A 787 -3.87 -28.70 14.18
C ASN A 787 -3.14 -28.32 15.48
N ARG A 788 -1.96 -27.68 15.32
CA ARG A 788 -1.16 -27.10 16.39
C ARG A 788 -1.35 -25.58 16.38
N THR A 789 -1.06 -24.95 17.51
CA THR A 789 -1.18 -23.50 17.68
C THR A 789 0.16 -22.96 18.18
N TRP A 790 0.73 -21.96 17.50
CA TRP A 790 1.94 -21.29 17.98
C TRP A 790 1.58 -20.28 19.07
N ARG A 791 1.96 -20.58 20.31
CA ARG A 791 1.44 -19.86 21.49
C ARG A 791 2.37 -18.76 22.01
N LEU A 792 3.67 -18.83 21.73
CA LEU A 792 4.65 -17.85 22.20
C LEU A 792 4.68 -16.62 21.27
N GLY A 793 4.52 -15.43 21.85
CA GLY A 793 4.67 -14.17 21.13
C GLY A 793 6.12 -13.90 20.71
N ASP A 794 6.32 -12.95 19.81
CA ASP A 794 7.65 -12.49 19.43
C ASP A 794 8.44 -11.98 20.65
N VAL A 795 9.72 -12.36 20.70
CA VAL A 795 10.67 -11.89 21.71
C VAL A 795 11.58 -10.88 21.02
N ILE A 796 11.04 -9.68 20.79
CA ILE A 796 11.75 -8.57 20.15
C ILE A 796 12.30 -7.61 21.22
N TYR A 797 13.53 -7.12 21.02
CA TYR A 797 14.22 -6.21 21.95
C TYR A 797 14.34 -6.72 23.41
N SER A 798 14.20 -8.04 23.63
CA SER A 798 14.33 -8.66 24.96
C SER A 798 15.42 -9.73 24.96
N THR A 799 16.43 -9.52 25.80
CA THR A 799 17.50 -10.51 26.03
C THR A 799 17.04 -11.58 27.03
N PRO A 800 17.05 -12.88 26.68
CA PRO A 800 16.86 -13.94 27.65
C PRO A 800 17.89 -13.86 28.79
N THR A 801 17.43 -13.71 30.02
CA THR A 801 18.29 -13.61 31.19
C THR A 801 18.37 -14.95 31.90
N THR A 802 19.58 -15.51 32.00
CA THR A 802 19.81 -16.75 32.74
C THR A 802 20.07 -16.51 34.22
N VAL A 803 19.46 -17.34 35.04
CA VAL A 803 19.58 -17.31 36.49
C VAL A 803 20.05 -18.70 36.93
N ALA A 804 21.37 -18.88 36.97
CA ALA A 804 22.08 -20.12 37.31
C ALA A 804 22.88 -19.97 38.63
N ARG A 805 23.84 -20.84 38.94
CA ARG A 805 24.67 -20.68 40.16
C ARG A 805 25.29 -19.27 40.23
N PRO A 806 25.44 -18.67 41.43
CA PRO A 806 26.18 -17.43 41.57
C PRO A 806 27.60 -17.58 41.01
N SER A 807 28.04 -16.63 40.18
CA SER A 807 29.30 -16.71 39.42
C SER A 807 30.39 -15.82 40.01
N GLU A 808 30.03 -14.84 40.85
CA GLU A 808 30.98 -13.92 41.47
C GLU A 808 31.63 -14.56 42.70
N ALA A 809 32.85 -14.12 43.01
CA ALA A 809 33.61 -14.58 44.17
C ALA A 809 33.73 -13.47 45.23
N PHE A 810 32.64 -12.74 45.53
CA PHE A 810 32.68 -11.62 46.48
C PHE A 810 33.04 -12.06 47.90
N ASP A 811 32.76 -13.31 48.26
CA ASP A 811 33.21 -13.91 49.52
C ASP A 811 34.73 -14.08 49.60
N LEU A 812 35.43 -14.16 48.47
CA LEU A 812 36.89 -14.23 48.39
C LEU A 812 37.52 -12.86 48.10
N LEU A 813 36.88 -12.04 47.26
CA LEU A 813 37.40 -10.74 46.81
C LEU A 813 37.23 -9.66 47.88
N TYR A 814 36.11 -9.69 48.62
CA TYR A 814 35.75 -8.69 49.63
C TYR A 814 35.63 -9.26 51.05
N ASP A 815 35.91 -10.56 51.24
CA ASP A 815 35.71 -11.28 52.50
C ASP A 815 34.27 -11.17 53.05
N ASP A 816 33.29 -11.09 52.14
CA ASP A 816 31.88 -10.93 52.50
C ASP A 816 31.25 -12.27 52.90
N SER A 817 31.15 -12.48 54.21
CA SER A 817 30.50 -13.66 54.79
C SER A 817 29.01 -13.81 54.42
N SER A 818 28.31 -12.72 54.10
CA SER A 818 26.90 -12.76 53.69
C SER A 818 26.74 -13.30 52.27
N TYR A 819 27.67 -12.96 51.38
CA TYR A 819 27.73 -13.53 50.04
C TYR A 819 28.10 -15.03 50.08
N ARG A 820 28.96 -15.46 51.02
CA ARG A 820 29.24 -16.91 51.20
C ARG A 820 27.99 -17.71 51.55
N ILE A 821 27.13 -17.18 52.43
CA ILE A 821 25.85 -17.82 52.78
C ILE A 821 24.93 -17.91 51.56
N PHE A 822 24.85 -16.82 50.78
CA PHE A 822 24.08 -16.77 49.54
C PHE A 822 24.61 -17.80 48.51
N LEU A 823 25.93 -17.86 48.29
CA LEU A 823 26.57 -18.82 47.42
C LEU A 823 26.28 -20.25 47.86
N ASP A 824 26.45 -20.58 49.14
CA ASP A 824 26.18 -21.93 49.65
C ASP A 824 24.71 -22.34 49.49
N GLN A 825 23.78 -21.39 49.58
CA GLN A 825 22.35 -21.63 49.37
C GLN A 825 22.03 -21.89 47.88
N TYR A 826 22.63 -21.13 46.96
CA TYR A 826 22.23 -21.09 45.56
C TYR A 826 23.21 -21.76 44.58
N LYS A 827 24.34 -22.32 45.05
CA LYS A 827 25.34 -23.01 44.22
C LYS A 827 24.81 -24.21 43.42
N HIS A 828 23.67 -24.79 43.81
CA HIS A 828 23.01 -25.91 43.12
C HIS A 828 21.61 -25.54 42.62
N ARG A 829 21.32 -24.25 42.45
CA ARG A 829 20.00 -23.81 41.97
C ARG A 829 19.78 -24.22 40.51
N ARG A 830 18.52 -24.47 40.18
CA ARG A 830 18.05 -24.71 38.81
C ARG A 830 18.44 -23.56 37.89
N HIS A 831 18.83 -23.87 36.67
CA HIS A 831 18.98 -22.87 35.62
C HIS A 831 17.60 -22.45 35.14
N MET A 832 17.33 -21.15 35.26
CA MET A 832 16.09 -20.52 34.79
C MET A 832 16.44 -19.55 33.67
N VAL A 833 15.61 -19.50 32.64
CA VAL A 833 15.70 -18.49 31.57
C VAL A 833 14.46 -17.62 31.63
N TYR A 834 14.67 -16.31 31.75
CA TYR A 834 13.60 -15.31 31.78
C TYR A 834 13.60 -14.49 30.50
N ALA A 835 12.46 -14.40 29.82
CA ALA A 835 12.33 -13.62 28.60
C ALA A 835 11.00 -12.85 28.60
N GLY A 836 11.05 -11.57 28.23
CA GLY A 836 9.84 -10.78 27.99
C GLY A 836 9.39 -10.93 26.55
N ALA A 837 8.13 -11.24 26.33
CA ALA A 837 7.56 -11.41 24.99
C ALA A 837 6.44 -10.40 24.73
N ASN A 838 6.19 -10.13 23.45
CA ASN A 838 5.16 -9.22 22.96
C ASN A 838 3.75 -9.86 22.97
N ASP A 839 3.56 -10.87 23.81
CA ASP A 839 2.26 -11.33 24.27
C ASP A 839 1.89 -10.72 25.65
N GLY A 840 2.68 -9.76 26.11
CA GLY A 840 2.51 -9.02 27.37
C GLY A 840 3.08 -9.73 28.59
N MET A 841 3.74 -10.88 28.40
CA MET A 841 4.23 -11.73 29.49
C MET A 841 5.74 -11.66 29.69
N LEU A 842 6.14 -11.71 30.95
CA LEU A 842 7.46 -12.21 31.35
C LEU A 842 7.35 -13.71 31.55
N HIS A 843 8.05 -14.49 30.74
CA HIS A 843 8.09 -15.95 30.84
C HIS A 843 9.30 -16.43 31.64
N ALA A 844 9.13 -17.57 32.32
CA ALA A 844 10.18 -18.27 33.04
C ALA A 844 10.28 -19.73 32.59
N PHE A 845 11.33 -20.05 31.84
CA PHE A 845 11.57 -21.36 31.28
C PHE A 845 12.58 -22.17 32.10
N ASN A 846 12.36 -23.47 32.15
CA ASN A 846 13.26 -24.42 32.80
C ASN A 846 14.44 -24.78 31.89
N ALA A 847 15.65 -24.38 32.28
CA ALA A 847 16.88 -24.83 31.61
C ALA A 847 17.57 -25.99 32.35
N GLY A 848 16.95 -26.53 33.39
CA GLY A 848 17.42 -27.73 34.09
C GLY A 848 18.68 -27.53 34.94
N TRP A 849 19.49 -28.58 35.05
CA TRP A 849 20.76 -28.60 35.76
C TRP A 849 21.84 -29.19 34.87
N TYR A 850 22.94 -28.48 34.71
CA TYR A 850 24.08 -28.99 33.97
C TYR A 850 24.91 -29.95 34.84
N ASP A 851 25.07 -31.18 34.36
CA ASP A 851 25.95 -32.20 34.92
C ASP A 851 27.26 -32.18 34.13
N SER A 852 28.23 -31.41 34.62
CA SER A 852 29.52 -31.23 33.95
C SER A 852 30.37 -32.50 33.88
N VAL A 853 30.06 -33.55 34.64
CA VAL A 853 30.80 -34.83 34.59
C VAL A 853 30.34 -35.68 33.42
N ASN A 854 29.04 -35.65 33.11
CA ASN A 854 28.43 -36.42 32.04
C ASN A 854 28.02 -35.55 30.85
N HIS A 855 28.43 -34.27 30.85
CA HIS A 855 28.16 -33.28 29.79
C HIS A 855 26.68 -33.18 29.39
N ARG A 856 25.75 -33.25 30.35
CA ARG A 856 24.32 -33.36 30.04
C ARG A 856 23.43 -32.44 30.87
N PHE A 857 22.24 -32.15 30.37
CA PHE A 857 21.23 -31.42 31.14
C PHE A 857 20.23 -32.37 31.79
N LEU A 858 20.04 -32.19 33.09
CA LEU A 858 19.07 -32.93 33.89
C LEU A 858 17.82 -32.08 34.12
N ASN A 859 16.65 -32.68 33.93
CA ASN A 859 15.37 -32.07 34.27
C ASN A 859 15.20 -31.82 35.78
N ALA A 860 15.87 -32.62 36.62
CA ALA A 860 15.87 -32.49 38.07
C ALA A 860 17.14 -33.06 38.72
N PRO A 861 17.56 -32.51 39.87
CA PRO A 861 18.56 -33.14 40.71
C PRO A 861 17.97 -34.39 41.39
N PRO A 862 18.80 -35.28 41.94
CA PRO A 862 18.32 -36.45 42.67
C PRO A 862 17.30 -36.08 43.77
N GLY A 863 16.06 -36.58 43.65
CA GLY A 863 14.97 -36.31 44.59
C GLY A 863 14.26 -34.95 44.40
N GLY A 864 14.59 -34.20 43.35
CA GLY A 864 13.93 -32.94 42.97
C GLY A 864 12.73 -33.13 42.05
N THR A 865 12.01 -32.03 41.80
CA THR A 865 10.84 -32.00 40.92
C THR A 865 11.27 -31.92 39.44
N ASP A 866 10.88 -32.94 38.68
CA ASP A 866 11.23 -33.20 37.26
C ASP A 866 10.35 -32.38 36.31
N TYR A 867 10.89 -31.25 35.82
CA TYR A 867 10.26 -30.48 34.74
C TYR A 867 11.07 -30.66 33.47
N GLU A 868 10.37 -30.77 32.34
CA GLU A 868 11.00 -30.84 31.03
C GLU A 868 11.83 -29.58 30.73
N LEU A 869 12.92 -29.74 29.98
CA LEU A 869 13.72 -28.61 29.52
C LEU A 869 12.91 -27.76 28.54
N GLY A 870 13.06 -26.44 28.60
CA GLY A 870 12.24 -25.49 27.85
C GLY A 870 10.82 -25.30 28.40
N ALA A 871 10.39 -26.08 29.39
CA ALA A 871 9.05 -25.96 29.95
C ALA A 871 8.82 -24.59 30.62
N GLU A 872 7.69 -23.96 30.31
CA GLU A 872 7.22 -22.74 30.99
C GLU A 872 6.80 -23.06 32.44
N LEU A 873 7.64 -22.67 33.40
CA LEU A 873 7.36 -22.87 34.83
C LEU A 873 6.35 -21.86 35.35
N TRP A 874 6.43 -20.62 34.88
CA TRP A 874 5.46 -19.57 35.14
C TRP A 874 5.56 -18.45 34.10
N ALA A 875 4.47 -17.70 33.93
CA ALA A 875 4.44 -16.45 33.21
C ALA A 875 3.72 -15.37 34.03
N TYR A 876 4.16 -14.12 33.90
CA TYR A 876 3.60 -12.99 34.62
C TYR A 876 3.21 -11.87 33.67
N ILE A 877 1.97 -11.39 33.79
CA ILE A 877 1.48 -10.22 33.06
C ILE A 877 1.43 -9.04 34.04
N PRO A 878 2.24 -7.98 33.84
CA PRO A 878 2.17 -6.77 34.63
C PRO A 878 0.79 -6.11 34.54
N TYR A 879 0.31 -5.57 35.68
CA TYR A 879 -0.98 -4.86 35.76
C TYR A 879 -1.16 -3.81 34.65
N ASN A 880 -0.12 -3.00 34.39
CA ASN A 880 -0.17 -1.92 33.40
C ASN A 880 -0.30 -2.42 31.96
N LEU A 881 0.02 -3.68 31.68
CA LEU A 881 -0.10 -4.26 30.34
C LEU A 881 -1.46 -4.90 30.08
N LEU A 882 -2.30 -5.10 31.09
CA LEU A 882 -3.61 -5.73 30.94
C LEU A 882 -4.48 -5.01 29.89
N GLY A 883 -4.50 -3.68 29.91
CA GLY A 883 -5.29 -2.87 28.96
C GLY A 883 -4.80 -2.95 27.52
N HIS A 884 -3.56 -3.40 27.31
CA HIS A 884 -2.96 -3.52 25.97
C HIS A 884 -3.18 -4.90 25.34
N LEU A 885 -3.57 -5.91 26.11
CA LEU A 885 -3.71 -7.29 25.61
C LEU A 885 -4.76 -7.43 24.50
N LYS A 886 -5.80 -6.58 24.50
CA LYS A 886 -6.82 -6.56 23.45
C LYS A 886 -6.24 -6.30 22.07
N TYR A 887 -5.30 -5.37 21.94
CA TYR A 887 -4.69 -5.01 20.65
C TYR A 887 -3.94 -6.20 20.03
N LEU A 888 -3.30 -7.02 20.86
CA LEU A 888 -2.57 -8.21 20.42
C LEU A 888 -3.47 -9.23 19.71
N THR A 889 -4.76 -9.24 20.07
CA THR A 889 -5.78 -10.16 19.54
C THR A 889 -6.37 -9.70 18.20
N ASP A 890 -6.08 -8.48 17.75
CA ASP A 890 -6.66 -7.90 16.54
C ASP A 890 -6.17 -8.64 15.27
N PRO A 891 -7.05 -9.07 14.34
CA PRO A 891 -6.66 -9.71 13.08
C PRO A 891 -5.71 -8.88 12.19
N THR A 892 -5.66 -7.57 12.42
CA THR A 892 -4.80 -6.58 11.75
C THR A 892 -3.59 -6.16 12.58
N TYR A 893 -3.34 -6.80 13.73
CA TYR A 893 -2.17 -6.55 14.56
C TYR A 893 -0.88 -6.71 13.74
N GLY A 894 -0.08 -5.65 13.67
CA GLY A 894 1.12 -5.58 12.84
C GLY A 894 0.91 -5.38 11.33
N LYS A 895 -0.33 -5.14 10.87
CA LYS A 895 -0.67 -4.77 9.48
C LYS A 895 -0.98 -3.28 9.29
N ALA A 896 -1.36 -2.58 10.36
CA ALA A 896 -1.63 -1.14 10.36
C ALA A 896 -0.69 -0.40 11.33
N THR A 897 -0.36 0.85 11.02
CA THR A 897 0.48 1.75 11.83
C THR A 897 -0.10 1.98 13.22
N GLY A 898 0.73 1.87 14.27
CA GLY A 898 0.32 2.06 15.67
C GLY A 898 -0.24 0.81 16.38
N ASN A 899 -0.43 -0.30 15.67
CA ASN A 899 -0.88 -1.56 16.26
C ASN A 899 0.24 -2.41 16.87
N HIS A 900 1.52 -2.06 16.67
CA HIS A 900 2.67 -2.74 17.29
C HIS A 900 3.33 -1.77 18.27
N VAL A 901 3.45 -2.17 19.53
CA VAL A 901 4.22 -1.41 20.55
C VAL A 901 5.66 -1.90 20.56
#